data_AF-A0A957KG36-F1
#
_entry.id   AF-A0A957KG36-F1
#
_cell.length_a   1.000
_cell.length_b   1.000
_cell.length_c   1.000
_cell.angle_alpha   90.00
_cell.angle_beta   90.00
_cell.angle_gamma   90.00
#
_symmetry.space_group_name_H-M   'P 1'
#
loop_
_entity.id
_entity.type
_entity.pdbx_description
1 polymer ?
#
loop_
_entity_poly.entity_id
_entity_poly.type
_entity_poly.pdbx_seq_one_letter_code
_entity_poly.pdbx_strand_id
1 'polypeptide(L)'
;MTSRRTFLKLSAGAGLAMFMARWRVLNAQAAPLAAGLSDPATQPKFINPVPDALAPGFKYTPVPGTNRYHVGIGPSVQQTGLVDGTGALLDTPVFGYGPKGGPYFWPGMTFEVRSRRATRVKWYNELLDPVTNLPLPHLFPVDTSLHWAYSLPGYTQYSVETEGVPVVPHLHGGHTRYRFDGNPEYFFSPKWQVKGPRWLSKWYTYDNRQPAGNLWYHDHALGITRLNVYAGLAGFYFVRDQHDTGQPDNPLGLPAWPYEKAYAIQDRMFRDTGELFYSAYPGDPFYEDFITEMGATLPAELFPAGGPTALAEFFGDHMLVNGKIWPKEEVEPRHYRLHLLNGTDSRFLVIRLRAVPLGDTDFANASAPLPFAVIGSDQGLAGATTMLDTLVVEPGSRYDVVVDFTNLAGARIIMENIGGDAPFGGDHGDDLEIDDFFPNRQTDRIMAFDVVLPRDSAVADNFNPAAINHYAGNNEPVCYTRKVALFEGMDEFGRLQPLLGTAEPTRDAMGNMVNGAIAWHMPTTEIPNLNTTELWEIYNATGDAHPVHLHLVNFEILERQEFTADVIEQPVLQHNGAAGLGFRLENIQLGAMVPQPLEYVENAPKDMVIALPGQVTRIKATFDRPGRYVWHCHILSHEDHEMMRVLHVGPCAE
;
A
#
# COMPACT_ATOMS: atom_id res chain seq x y z
N MET A 1 -0.13 6.70 -36.95
CA MET A 1 0.43 7.80 -36.14
C MET A 1 1.43 7.16 -35.20
N THR A 2 2.71 7.43 -35.43
CA THR A 2 3.85 6.82 -34.74
C THR A 2 3.91 7.31 -33.29
N SER A 3 3.86 6.39 -32.32
CA SER A 3 3.88 6.69 -30.89
C SER A 3 5.21 7.27 -30.44
N ARG A 4 5.18 8.02 -29.34
CA ARG A 4 6.31 8.75 -28.71
C ARG A 4 7.56 7.88 -28.46
N ARG A 5 7.43 6.53 -28.43
CA ARG A 5 8.53 5.56 -28.26
C ARG A 5 9.58 5.56 -29.38
N THR A 6 9.26 6.05 -30.58
CA THR A 6 10.28 6.21 -31.64
C THR A 6 11.08 7.51 -31.49
N PHE A 7 10.55 8.51 -30.78
CA PHE A 7 11.21 9.82 -30.62
C PHE A 7 12.38 9.76 -29.61
N LEU A 8 12.26 8.95 -28.56
CA LEU A 8 13.34 8.70 -27.59
C LEU A 8 14.43 7.76 -28.12
N LYS A 9 14.15 6.96 -29.15
CA LYS A 9 15.13 6.06 -29.79
C LYS A 9 15.92 6.72 -30.94
N LEU A 10 15.53 7.89 -31.47
CA LEU A 10 16.10 8.42 -32.74
C LEU A 10 16.54 9.89 -32.75
N SER A 11 16.67 10.56 -31.61
CA SER A 11 17.19 11.94 -31.56
C SER A 11 18.56 12.07 -30.86
N ALA A 12 19.47 11.10 -31.07
CA ALA A 12 20.86 11.17 -30.61
C ALA A 12 21.80 11.73 -31.70
N GLY A 13 21.70 13.04 -31.94
CA GLY A 13 22.78 13.80 -32.56
C GLY A 13 23.84 14.12 -31.52
N ALA A 14 24.85 13.26 -31.41
CA ALA A 14 26.14 13.44 -30.76
C ALA A 14 26.15 13.97 -29.30
N GLY A 15 26.19 13.02 -28.35
CA GLY A 15 27.03 13.15 -27.15
C GLY A 15 26.34 13.53 -25.83
N LEU A 16 25.42 12.70 -25.30
CA LEU A 16 25.10 12.68 -23.85
C LEU A 16 24.23 11.47 -23.40
N ALA A 17 24.35 10.30 -24.04
CA ALA A 17 23.43 9.16 -23.82
C ALA A 17 24.12 7.83 -23.49
N MET A 18 25.29 7.84 -22.83
CA MET A 18 26.06 6.60 -22.63
C MET A 18 25.96 5.94 -21.25
N PHE A 19 25.08 6.42 -20.34
CA PHE A 19 24.97 5.80 -19.00
C PHE A 19 23.56 5.41 -18.53
N MET A 20 22.47 5.87 -19.17
CA MET A 20 21.14 5.25 -18.97
C MET A 20 20.97 3.92 -19.75
N ALA A 21 21.95 3.53 -20.56
CA ALA A 21 21.86 2.36 -21.45
C ALA A 21 22.22 1.02 -20.78
N ARG A 22 22.56 0.99 -19.49
CA ARG A 22 22.88 -0.27 -18.78
C ARG A 22 21.77 -0.83 -17.91
N TRP A 23 20.73 -0.06 -17.64
CA TRP A 23 19.51 -0.56 -17.01
C TRP A 23 18.42 -0.40 -18.05
N ARG A 24 18.04 -1.51 -18.68
CA ARG A 24 16.73 -1.58 -19.33
C ARG A 24 15.73 -1.12 -18.28
N VAL A 25 14.70 -0.37 -18.67
CA VAL A 25 13.44 -0.39 -17.91
C VAL A 25 13.11 -1.87 -17.78
N LEU A 26 13.26 -2.43 -16.58
CA LEU A 26 13.07 -3.85 -16.33
C LEU A 26 11.57 -4.03 -16.19
N ASN A 27 10.92 -4.37 -17.29
CA ASN A 27 9.53 -4.77 -17.23
C ASN A 27 9.52 -6.19 -16.66
N ALA A 28 9.20 -6.35 -15.37
CA ALA A 28 8.70 -7.64 -14.92
C ALA A 28 7.46 -7.94 -15.78
N GLN A 29 7.50 -9.06 -16.50
CA GLN A 29 6.46 -9.40 -17.45
C GLN A 29 5.40 -10.20 -16.71
N ALA A 30 4.15 -10.04 -17.11
CA ALA A 30 3.10 -10.85 -16.52
C ALA A 30 3.36 -12.33 -16.80
N ALA A 31 3.60 -13.10 -15.73
CA ALA A 31 4.02 -14.50 -15.85
C ALA A 31 2.88 -15.42 -16.30
N PRO A 32 3.17 -16.52 -17.03
CA PRO A 32 2.18 -17.54 -17.36
C PRO A 32 1.71 -18.29 -16.11
N LEU A 33 0.56 -18.97 -16.21
CA LEU A 33 0.04 -19.81 -15.13
C LEU A 33 1.04 -20.94 -14.79
N ALA A 34 1.56 -20.96 -13.55
CA ALA A 34 2.39 -22.05 -13.06
C ALA A 34 1.55 -23.27 -12.64
N ALA A 35 2.12 -24.48 -12.74
CA ALA A 35 1.42 -25.71 -12.37
C ALA A 35 1.05 -25.71 -10.88
N GLY A 36 -0.20 -26.10 -10.57
CA GLY A 36 -0.73 -26.11 -9.20
C GLY A 36 -1.23 -24.76 -8.69
N LEU A 37 -1.29 -23.74 -9.56
CA LEU A 37 -1.98 -22.47 -9.30
C LEU A 37 -3.40 -22.50 -9.87
N SER A 38 -4.31 -21.77 -9.21
CA SER A 38 -5.66 -21.58 -9.69
C SER A 38 -5.67 -20.70 -10.93
N ASP A 39 -6.43 -21.08 -11.96
CA ASP A 39 -6.59 -20.27 -13.18
C ASP A 39 -7.67 -19.19 -13.00
N PRO A 40 -7.31 -17.89 -12.97
CA PRO A 40 -8.27 -16.80 -12.77
C PRO A 40 -9.35 -16.73 -13.88
N ALA A 41 -9.09 -17.27 -15.07
CA ALA A 41 -10.06 -17.30 -16.16
C ALA A 41 -11.21 -18.31 -15.91
N THR A 42 -10.97 -19.33 -15.08
CA THR A 42 -11.96 -20.36 -14.73
C THR A 42 -12.85 -19.97 -13.55
N GLN A 43 -12.44 -18.96 -12.79
CA GLN A 43 -13.12 -18.54 -11.57
C GLN A 43 -14.36 -17.68 -11.85
N PRO A 44 -15.45 -17.87 -11.09
CA PRO A 44 -16.69 -17.12 -11.27
C PRO A 44 -16.51 -15.63 -10.93
N LYS A 45 -17.00 -14.75 -11.82
CA LYS A 45 -16.95 -13.29 -11.63
C LYS A 45 -18.32 -12.73 -11.33
N PHE A 46 -18.36 -11.80 -10.38
CA PHE A 46 -19.55 -11.05 -10.00
C PHE A 46 -20.73 -11.93 -9.57
N ILE A 47 -20.42 -13.06 -8.92
CA ILE A 47 -21.40 -13.98 -8.33
C ILE A 47 -21.53 -13.74 -6.82
N ASN A 48 -20.39 -13.60 -6.14
CA ASN A 48 -20.34 -13.47 -4.69
C ASN A 48 -20.66 -12.03 -4.26
N PRO A 49 -21.49 -11.81 -3.23
CA PRO A 49 -21.66 -10.48 -2.66
C PRO A 49 -20.36 -10.02 -1.98
N VAL A 50 -20.05 -8.74 -2.11
CA VAL A 50 -18.93 -8.12 -1.39
C VAL A 50 -19.26 -8.04 0.12
N PRO A 51 -18.33 -8.40 1.02
CA PRO A 51 -18.52 -8.17 2.44
C PRO A 51 -18.58 -6.67 2.77
N ASP A 52 -19.53 -6.26 3.61
CA ASP A 52 -19.71 -4.86 4.01
C ASP A 52 -18.85 -4.52 5.25
N ALA A 53 -17.70 -3.89 5.01
CA ALA A 53 -16.77 -3.48 6.07
C ALA A 53 -17.34 -2.37 7.00
N LEU A 54 -18.41 -1.68 6.59
CA LEU A 54 -19.07 -0.64 7.39
C LEU A 54 -20.37 -1.12 8.03
N ALA A 55 -20.73 -2.39 7.87
CA ALA A 55 -21.88 -2.98 8.55
C ALA A 55 -21.77 -2.77 10.07
N PRO A 56 -22.84 -2.32 10.76
CA PRO A 56 -22.81 -2.08 12.20
C PRO A 56 -22.32 -3.28 13.03
N GLY A 57 -22.62 -4.51 12.59
CA GLY A 57 -22.18 -5.75 13.24
C GLY A 57 -20.71 -6.11 13.02
N PHE A 58 -20.03 -5.47 12.06
CA PHE A 58 -18.63 -5.72 11.73
C PHE A 58 -17.66 -4.68 12.34
N LYS A 59 -18.19 -3.70 13.06
CA LYS A 59 -17.38 -2.67 13.75
C LYS A 59 -16.96 -3.15 15.14
N TYR A 60 -15.73 -2.82 15.55
CA TYR A 60 -15.28 -3.06 16.92
C TYR A 60 -16.11 -2.25 17.93
N THR A 61 -16.55 -2.92 19.00
CA THR A 61 -17.18 -2.26 20.14
C THR A 61 -16.16 -2.12 21.29
N PRO A 62 -15.98 -0.92 21.88
CA PRO A 62 -15.08 -0.77 23.02
C PRO A 62 -15.61 -1.48 24.26
N VAL A 63 -14.72 -1.79 25.20
CA VAL A 63 -15.09 -2.25 26.54
C VAL A 63 -16.09 -1.24 27.16
N PRO A 64 -17.26 -1.67 27.65
CA PRO A 64 -18.32 -0.79 28.13
C PRO A 64 -17.84 0.27 29.13
N GLY A 65 -18.26 1.52 28.92
CA GLY A 65 -17.86 2.66 29.76
C GLY A 65 -16.44 3.17 29.52
N THR A 66 -15.74 2.66 28.49
CA THR A 66 -14.36 3.06 28.16
C THR A 66 -14.19 3.30 26.65
N ASN A 67 -12.99 3.73 26.23
CA ASN A 67 -12.54 3.68 24.82
C ASN A 67 -11.38 2.68 24.66
N ARG A 68 -11.48 1.54 25.35
CA ARG A 68 -10.45 0.50 25.31
C ARG A 68 -10.91 -0.67 24.45
N TYR A 69 -10.00 -1.19 23.64
CA TYR A 69 -10.24 -2.32 22.75
C TYR A 69 -9.22 -3.42 23.01
N HIS A 70 -9.66 -4.66 22.89
CA HIS A 70 -8.82 -5.85 22.92
C HIS A 70 -8.92 -6.52 21.56
N VAL A 71 -7.84 -6.44 20.79
CA VAL A 71 -7.80 -6.96 19.42
C VAL A 71 -6.83 -8.12 19.37
N GLY A 72 -7.32 -9.27 18.90
CA GLY A 72 -6.50 -10.43 18.63
C GLY A 72 -6.06 -10.47 17.17
N ILE A 73 -4.93 -11.14 16.95
CA ILE A 73 -4.29 -11.40 15.66
C ILE A 73 -4.14 -12.90 15.61
N GLY A 74 -4.84 -13.59 14.72
CA GLY A 74 -4.90 -15.05 14.77
C GLY A 74 -5.22 -15.71 13.43
N PRO A 75 -5.12 -17.04 13.37
CA PRO A 75 -5.42 -17.80 12.16
C PRO A 75 -6.92 -17.83 11.88
N SER A 76 -7.29 -17.84 10.61
CA SER A 76 -8.68 -18.01 10.17
C SER A 76 -8.71 -18.80 8.87
N VAL A 77 -9.92 -19.22 8.49
CA VAL A 77 -10.19 -19.83 7.19
C VAL A 77 -11.36 -19.08 6.57
N GLN A 78 -11.19 -18.66 5.32
CA GLN A 78 -12.21 -17.91 4.61
C GLN A 78 -12.53 -18.53 3.26
N GLN A 79 -13.80 -18.49 2.90
CA GLN A 79 -14.21 -18.79 1.55
C GLN A 79 -14.11 -17.50 0.74
N THR A 80 -13.09 -17.37 -0.09
CA THR A 80 -12.88 -16.19 -0.95
C THR A 80 -13.83 -16.16 -2.15
N GLY A 81 -14.58 -17.23 -2.38
CA GLY A 81 -15.38 -17.43 -3.59
C GLY A 81 -14.65 -18.24 -4.67
N LEU A 82 -13.40 -18.63 -4.40
CA LEU A 82 -12.61 -19.55 -5.21
C LEU A 82 -13.28 -20.93 -5.29
N VAL A 83 -13.21 -21.55 -6.46
CA VAL A 83 -13.71 -22.90 -6.71
C VAL A 83 -12.63 -23.81 -7.31
N ASP A 84 -12.75 -25.10 -7.05
CA ASP A 84 -11.93 -26.14 -7.68
C ASP A 84 -12.39 -26.46 -9.12
N GLY A 85 -11.70 -27.39 -9.78
CA GLY A 85 -12.04 -27.83 -11.14
C GLY A 85 -13.41 -28.50 -11.29
N THR A 86 -14.11 -28.80 -10.20
CA THR A 86 -15.50 -29.31 -10.19
C THR A 86 -16.53 -28.21 -9.92
N GLY A 87 -16.08 -27.00 -9.56
CA GLY A 87 -16.93 -25.89 -9.14
C GLY A 87 -17.25 -25.88 -7.64
N ALA A 88 -16.63 -26.72 -6.83
CA ALA A 88 -16.82 -26.72 -5.38
C ALA A 88 -16.01 -25.59 -4.72
N LEU A 89 -16.60 -24.91 -3.73
CA LEU A 89 -15.92 -23.83 -3.01
C LEU A 89 -14.70 -24.35 -2.26
N LEU A 90 -13.61 -23.59 -2.35
CA LEU A 90 -12.36 -23.85 -1.64
C LEU A 90 -12.23 -22.95 -0.40
N ASP A 91 -11.59 -23.51 0.62
CA ASP A 91 -11.28 -22.84 1.87
C ASP A 91 -9.86 -22.26 1.78
N THR A 92 -9.70 -20.99 2.14
CA THR A 92 -8.41 -20.27 2.12
C THR A 92 -7.95 -19.99 3.56
N PRO A 93 -6.84 -20.61 4.02
CA PRO A 93 -6.19 -20.24 5.27
C PRO A 93 -5.62 -18.82 5.19
N VAL A 94 -5.87 -18.01 6.24
CA VAL A 94 -5.43 -16.62 6.33
C VAL A 94 -5.04 -16.27 7.76
N PHE A 95 -4.33 -15.16 7.93
CA PHE A 95 -4.23 -14.46 9.20
C PHE A 95 -5.21 -13.30 9.22
N GLY A 96 -5.74 -12.96 10.40
CA GLY A 96 -6.71 -11.88 10.50
C GLY A 96 -6.67 -11.14 11.82
N TYR A 97 -7.27 -9.96 11.81
CA TYR A 97 -7.58 -9.20 13.03
C TYR A 97 -9.02 -9.46 13.45
N GLY A 98 -9.26 -9.51 14.77
CA GLY A 98 -10.57 -9.79 15.32
C GLY A 98 -10.70 -9.45 16.81
N PRO A 99 -11.87 -9.65 17.43
CA PRO A 99 -11.97 -9.59 18.88
C PRO A 99 -11.01 -10.60 19.50
N LYS A 100 -10.28 -10.18 20.54
CA LYS A 100 -9.36 -11.05 21.26
C LYS A 100 -10.03 -12.36 21.70
N GLY A 101 -9.46 -13.51 21.33
CA GLY A 101 -9.99 -14.84 21.62
C GLY A 101 -11.30 -15.18 20.90
N GLY A 102 -11.67 -14.42 19.86
CA GLY A 102 -12.84 -14.65 19.01
C GLY A 102 -12.47 -14.97 17.56
N PRO A 103 -13.42 -14.85 16.61
CA PRO A 103 -13.13 -15.06 15.20
C PRO A 103 -12.22 -13.95 14.65
N TYR A 104 -11.36 -14.29 13.69
CA TYR A 104 -10.47 -13.36 13.00
C TYR A 104 -10.89 -13.20 11.54
N PHE A 105 -10.72 -11.99 11.01
CA PHE A 105 -11.25 -11.59 9.71
C PHE A 105 -10.16 -10.97 8.83
N TRP A 106 -10.40 -11.05 7.53
CA TRP A 106 -9.63 -10.45 6.44
C TRP A 106 -10.66 -9.86 5.46
N PRO A 107 -10.68 -8.51 5.30
CA PRO A 107 -10.05 -7.53 6.17
C PRO A 107 -10.47 -7.67 7.63
N GLY A 108 -9.66 -7.14 8.55
CA GLY A 108 -9.99 -7.03 9.96
C GLY A 108 -11.23 -6.17 10.21
N MET A 109 -11.86 -6.36 11.38
CA MET A 109 -13.03 -5.57 11.77
C MET A 109 -12.74 -4.06 11.78
N THR A 110 -13.74 -3.26 11.44
CA THR A 110 -13.55 -1.81 11.30
C THR A 110 -13.55 -1.10 12.64
N PHE A 111 -12.59 -0.21 12.86
CA PHE A 111 -12.71 0.81 13.91
C PHE A 111 -13.51 2.00 13.39
N GLU A 112 -14.47 2.48 14.17
CA GLU A 112 -15.10 3.78 13.95
C GLU A 112 -15.03 4.57 15.25
N VAL A 113 -14.29 5.68 15.21
CA VAL A 113 -13.97 6.49 16.39
C VAL A 113 -14.33 7.95 16.16
N ARG A 114 -14.28 8.75 17.21
CA ARG A 114 -14.50 10.20 17.12
C ARG A 114 -13.18 10.96 17.20
N SER A 115 -13.06 12.01 16.39
CA SER A 115 -11.95 12.96 16.48
C SER A 115 -11.82 13.53 17.89
N ARG A 116 -10.58 13.75 18.32
CA ARG A 116 -10.15 14.24 19.65
C ARG A 116 -10.58 13.36 20.83
N ARG A 117 -11.12 12.16 20.57
CA ARG A 117 -11.45 11.16 21.59
C ARG A 117 -10.42 10.05 21.53
N ALA A 118 -9.52 10.04 22.52
CA ALA A 118 -8.45 9.05 22.58
C ALA A 118 -9.00 7.62 22.71
N THR A 119 -8.45 6.73 21.89
CA THR A 119 -8.72 5.30 21.87
C THR A 119 -7.48 4.54 22.33
N ARG A 120 -7.67 3.49 23.12
CA ARG A 120 -6.57 2.61 23.55
C ARG A 120 -6.80 1.19 23.05
N VAL A 121 -5.84 0.64 22.33
CA VAL A 121 -5.92 -0.72 21.79
C VAL A 121 -4.84 -1.58 22.44
N LYS A 122 -5.20 -2.77 22.87
CA LYS A 122 -4.24 -3.80 23.24
C LYS A 122 -4.29 -4.90 22.19
N TRP A 123 -3.17 -5.05 21.48
CA TRP A 123 -2.97 -6.02 20.42
C TRP A 123 -2.44 -7.32 21.00
N TYR A 124 -3.08 -8.44 20.68
CA TYR A 124 -2.72 -9.78 21.15
C TYR A 124 -2.28 -10.61 19.95
N ASN A 125 -1.01 -10.99 19.90
CA ASN A 125 -0.55 -11.98 18.93
C ASN A 125 -0.99 -13.37 19.42
N GLU A 126 -2.06 -13.87 18.79
CA GLU A 126 -2.74 -15.14 19.01
C GLU A 126 -2.57 -16.06 17.78
N LEU A 127 -1.50 -15.86 16.99
CA LEU A 127 -1.03 -16.77 15.92
C LEU A 127 -0.46 -18.04 16.54
N LEU A 128 -1.37 -18.81 17.12
CA LEU A 128 -1.13 -20.02 17.90
C LEU A 128 -2.03 -21.11 17.35
N ASP A 129 -1.51 -22.33 17.33
CA ASP A 129 -2.31 -23.50 17.02
C ASP A 129 -3.40 -23.63 18.10
N PRO A 130 -4.69 -23.71 17.71
CA PRO A 130 -5.80 -23.65 18.67
C PRO A 130 -5.87 -24.89 19.57
N VAL A 131 -5.18 -25.98 19.23
CA VAL A 131 -5.18 -27.25 19.98
C VAL A 131 -3.97 -27.34 20.90
N THR A 132 -2.77 -27.17 20.34
CA THR A 132 -1.50 -27.32 21.06
C THR A 132 -1.09 -26.05 21.80
N ASN A 133 -1.65 -24.89 21.41
CA ASN A 133 -1.29 -23.57 21.90
C ASN A 133 0.20 -23.23 21.68
N LEU A 134 0.84 -23.87 20.69
CA LEU A 134 2.17 -23.54 20.21
C LEU A 134 2.11 -22.49 19.09
N PRO A 135 3.16 -21.68 18.89
CA PRO A 135 3.23 -20.76 17.75
C PRO A 135 2.98 -21.45 16.41
N LEU A 136 2.23 -20.77 15.53
CA LEU A 136 2.06 -21.21 14.14
C LEU A 136 3.26 -20.78 13.29
N PRO A 137 3.62 -21.57 12.26
CA PRO A 137 4.51 -21.10 11.22
C PRO A 137 3.85 -19.97 10.42
N HIS A 138 4.63 -19.25 9.62
CA HIS A 138 4.09 -18.33 8.63
C HIS A 138 3.36 -19.11 7.52
N LEU A 139 2.33 -18.51 6.89
CA LEU A 139 1.65 -19.08 5.71
C LEU A 139 2.53 -19.12 4.44
N PHE A 140 3.65 -18.40 4.45
CA PHE A 140 4.50 -18.16 3.29
C PHE A 140 5.96 -18.40 3.67
N PRO A 141 6.83 -18.72 2.70
CA PRO A 141 8.26 -18.83 2.93
C PRO A 141 8.83 -17.49 3.40
N VAL A 142 9.53 -17.49 4.53
CA VAL A 142 10.22 -16.31 5.05
C VAL A 142 11.66 -16.33 4.55
N ASP A 143 12.04 -15.30 3.79
CA ASP A 143 13.43 -15.07 3.44
C ASP A 143 14.20 -14.54 4.65
N THR A 144 14.98 -15.42 5.28
CA THR A 144 15.73 -15.10 6.49
C THR A 144 17.07 -14.43 6.22
N SER A 145 17.44 -14.25 4.94
CA SER A 145 18.63 -13.52 4.52
C SER A 145 18.46 -12.00 4.55
N LEU A 146 17.22 -11.50 4.64
CA LEU A 146 16.93 -10.06 4.68
C LEU A 146 17.30 -9.43 6.02
N HIS A 147 17.28 -8.10 6.07
CA HIS A 147 17.23 -7.39 7.33
C HIS A 147 15.81 -7.44 7.92
N TRP A 148 15.53 -8.47 8.73
CA TRP A 148 14.21 -8.73 9.32
C TRP A 148 14.24 -8.89 10.85
N ALA A 149 13.07 -8.99 11.47
CA ALA A 149 12.87 -9.05 12.92
C ALA A 149 13.86 -9.94 13.70
N TYR A 150 14.13 -11.18 13.26
CA TYR A 150 15.06 -12.10 13.93
C TYR A 150 16.49 -12.08 13.36
N SER A 151 16.80 -11.22 12.39
CA SER A 151 18.19 -10.94 11.96
C SER A 151 18.88 -9.88 12.83
N LEU A 152 18.12 -9.15 13.66
CA LEU A 152 18.65 -8.06 14.48
C LEU A 152 19.75 -8.56 15.45
N PRO A 153 20.74 -7.71 15.81
CA PRO A 153 21.77 -8.07 16.78
C PRO A 153 21.16 -8.58 18.10
N GLY A 154 21.49 -9.83 18.46
CA GLY A 154 20.98 -10.50 19.66
C GLY A 154 19.64 -11.23 19.49
N TYR A 155 19.14 -11.36 18.25
CA TYR A 155 17.89 -12.07 17.92
C TYR A 155 18.07 -13.30 17.04
N THR A 156 19.28 -13.58 16.53
CA THR A 156 19.56 -14.67 15.58
C THR A 156 19.38 -16.08 16.14
N GLN A 157 19.16 -16.21 17.46
CA GLN A 157 18.78 -17.46 18.11
C GLN A 157 17.29 -17.78 17.98
N TYR A 158 16.47 -16.83 17.52
CA TYR A 158 15.03 -16.98 17.38
C TYR A 158 14.64 -17.36 15.95
N SER A 159 13.52 -18.06 15.81
CA SER A 159 12.98 -18.48 14.52
C SER A 159 11.45 -18.43 14.52
N VAL A 160 10.85 -18.38 13.33
CA VAL A 160 9.38 -18.39 13.21
C VAL A 160 8.82 -19.74 13.70
N GLU A 161 9.56 -20.83 13.50
CA GLU A 161 9.15 -22.18 13.91
C GLU A 161 9.04 -22.32 15.43
N THR A 162 9.89 -21.63 16.19
CA THR A 162 9.94 -21.76 17.66
C THR A 162 9.24 -20.62 18.37
N GLU A 163 9.51 -19.38 17.97
CA GLU A 163 8.98 -18.18 18.64
C GLU A 163 7.74 -17.62 17.96
N GLY A 164 7.41 -18.06 16.75
CA GLY A 164 6.25 -17.63 15.98
C GLY A 164 6.48 -16.38 15.13
N VAL A 165 5.47 -16.07 14.32
CA VAL A 165 5.42 -14.90 13.45
C VAL A 165 5.40 -13.60 14.27
N PRO A 166 6.43 -12.72 14.17
CA PRO A 166 6.41 -11.43 14.84
C PRO A 166 5.43 -10.48 14.14
N VAL A 167 4.76 -9.64 14.93
CA VAL A 167 3.78 -8.64 14.43
C VAL A 167 3.99 -7.29 15.12
N VAL A 168 3.63 -6.21 14.43
CA VAL A 168 3.48 -4.87 15.00
C VAL A 168 2.42 -4.10 14.21
N PRO A 169 1.24 -3.85 14.79
CA PRO A 169 0.22 -3.07 14.11
C PRO A 169 0.61 -1.59 13.99
N HIS A 170 0.61 -1.09 12.76
CA HIS A 170 0.69 0.32 12.40
C HIS A 170 -0.71 0.88 12.11
N LEU A 171 -1.01 2.09 12.58
CA LEU A 171 -2.21 2.84 12.19
C LEU A 171 -1.80 3.84 11.11
N HIS A 172 -1.91 3.43 9.85
CA HIS A 172 -1.55 4.22 8.69
C HIS A 172 -2.44 5.47 8.58
N GLY A 173 -1.77 6.61 8.49
CA GLY A 173 -2.38 7.94 8.54
C GLY A 173 -2.75 8.45 9.94
N GLY A 174 -2.39 7.71 10.99
CA GLY A 174 -2.62 8.13 12.36
C GLY A 174 -1.66 9.24 12.81
N HIS A 175 -2.20 10.35 13.34
CA HIS A 175 -1.42 11.35 14.08
C HIS A 175 -1.06 10.82 15.48
N THR A 176 -0.17 9.84 15.49
CA THR A 176 0.11 8.98 16.63
C THR A 176 1.45 9.35 17.26
N ARG A 177 1.62 9.07 18.57
CA ARG A 177 2.92 9.20 19.21
C ARG A 177 3.80 8.03 18.80
N TYR A 178 5.06 8.27 18.45
CA TYR A 178 6.03 7.26 17.98
C TYR A 178 5.97 5.89 18.69
N ARG A 179 5.82 5.89 20.02
CA ARG A 179 5.76 4.67 20.85
C ARG A 179 4.56 3.76 20.62
N PHE A 180 3.54 4.24 19.92
CA PHE A 180 2.30 3.54 19.58
C PHE A 180 2.05 3.56 18.07
N ASP A 181 3.03 4.00 17.30
CA ASP A 181 2.91 4.24 15.87
C ASP A 181 2.98 2.93 15.08
N GLY A 182 3.72 1.95 15.60
CA GLY A 182 3.94 0.66 14.93
C GLY A 182 5.28 0.60 14.21
N ASN A 183 6.31 1.28 14.73
CA ASN A 183 7.66 1.22 14.17
C ASN A 183 8.16 -0.24 14.05
N PRO A 184 8.82 -0.62 12.94
CA PRO A 184 9.19 -2.02 12.66
C PRO A 184 10.00 -2.71 13.76
N GLU A 185 10.83 -1.99 14.51
CA GLU A 185 11.65 -2.52 15.61
C GLU A 185 10.86 -2.73 16.93
N TYR A 186 9.54 -2.50 16.92
CA TYR A 186 8.64 -2.64 18.08
C TYR A 186 7.83 -3.95 18.02
N PHE A 187 8.17 -4.86 17.11
CA PHE A 187 7.50 -6.14 16.93
C PHE A 187 7.41 -6.97 18.21
N PHE A 188 6.46 -7.89 18.22
CA PHE A 188 6.35 -8.90 19.26
C PHE A 188 5.79 -10.20 18.69
N SER A 189 6.35 -11.32 19.15
CA SER A 189 5.89 -12.66 18.77
C SER A 189 4.68 -13.10 19.60
N PRO A 190 4.03 -14.25 19.28
CA PRO A 190 2.94 -14.80 20.07
C PRO A 190 3.26 -14.81 21.57
N LYS A 191 2.26 -14.42 22.38
CA LYS A 191 2.38 -14.29 23.84
C LYS A 191 3.48 -13.30 24.31
N TRP A 192 3.99 -12.43 23.43
CA TRP A 192 5.10 -11.51 23.69
C TRP A 192 6.36 -12.21 24.18
N GLN A 193 6.63 -13.43 23.69
CA GLN A 193 7.82 -14.19 24.05
C GLN A 193 9.07 -13.44 23.60
N VAL A 194 9.12 -13.08 22.32
CA VAL A 194 10.12 -12.15 21.78
C VAL A 194 9.47 -10.78 21.59
N LYS A 195 10.23 -9.74 21.88
CA LYS A 195 9.86 -8.34 21.68
C LYS A 195 11.05 -7.65 21.03
N GLY A 196 10.80 -6.87 19.98
CA GLY A 196 11.82 -6.11 19.28
C GLY A 196 12.56 -5.14 20.21
N PRO A 197 13.76 -4.68 19.80
CA PRO A 197 14.68 -3.97 20.67
C PRO A 197 14.12 -2.65 21.20
N ARG A 198 13.14 -2.06 20.50
CA ARG A 198 12.51 -0.80 20.91
C ARG A 198 11.11 -0.97 21.47
N TRP A 199 10.67 -2.21 21.75
CA TRP A 199 9.34 -2.47 22.30
C TRP A 199 9.10 -1.72 23.62
N LEU A 200 7.93 -1.06 23.74
CA LEU A 200 7.60 -0.26 24.93
C LEU A 200 6.36 -0.72 25.70
N SER A 201 5.29 -1.10 25.01
CA SER A 201 3.98 -1.27 25.63
C SER A 201 3.09 -2.25 24.89
N LYS A 202 2.27 -2.99 25.64
CA LYS A 202 1.14 -3.77 25.09
C LYS A 202 -0.03 -2.88 24.68
N TRP A 203 -0.13 -1.69 25.27
CA TRP A 203 -1.21 -0.73 25.00
C TRP A 203 -0.73 0.36 24.07
N TYR A 204 -1.43 0.51 22.95
CA TYR A 204 -1.30 1.58 21.99
C TYR A 204 -2.34 2.64 22.31
N THR A 205 -1.98 3.91 22.21
CA THR A 205 -2.90 5.04 22.42
C THR A 205 -2.93 5.89 21.17
N TYR A 206 -4.11 5.92 20.54
CA TYR A 206 -4.39 6.77 19.38
C TYR A 206 -5.15 7.98 19.88
N ASP A 207 -4.54 9.15 19.82
CA ASP A 207 -5.12 10.39 20.33
C ASP A 207 -6.31 10.87 19.47
N ASN A 208 -6.36 10.40 18.21
CA ASN A 208 -7.36 10.75 17.20
C ASN A 208 -7.50 12.28 17.00
N ARG A 209 -6.41 13.02 17.19
CA ARG A 209 -6.38 14.49 17.07
C ARG A 209 -6.16 14.93 15.63
N GLN A 210 -7.01 14.43 14.75
CA GLN A 210 -7.02 14.72 13.32
C GLN A 210 -8.46 14.87 12.82
N PRO A 211 -8.70 15.49 11.65
CA PRO A 211 -10.02 15.57 11.04
C PRO A 211 -10.64 14.19 10.78
N ALA A 212 -11.92 14.17 10.40
CA ALA A 212 -12.52 12.96 9.86
C ALA A 212 -11.75 12.46 8.63
N GLY A 213 -11.60 11.15 8.50
CA GLY A 213 -10.82 10.54 7.43
C GLY A 213 -10.87 9.01 7.45
N ASN A 214 -10.47 8.44 6.32
CA ASN A 214 -10.35 7.00 6.09
C ASN A 214 -8.90 6.55 6.31
N LEU A 215 -8.60 6.15 7.54
CA LEU A 215 -7.33 5.52 7.89
C LEU A 215 -7.50 4.00 7.79
N TRP A 216 -6.39 3.29 7.88
CA TRP A 216 -6.38 1.85 7.95
C TRP A 216 -5.25 1.39 8.86
N TYR A 217 -5.32 0.16 9.32
CA TYR A 217 -4.30 -0.44 10.15
C TYR A 217 -3.83 -1.74 9.53
N HIS A 218 -2.54 -2.01 9.62
CA HIS A 218 -1.92 -3.20 9.06
C HIS A 218 -0.69 -3.60 9.87
N ASP A 219 -0.17 -4.80 9.62
CA ASP A 219 1.11 -5.19 10.20
C ASP A 219 2.28 -4.42 9.57
N HIS A 220 3.35 -4.20 10.34
CA HIS A 220 4.53 -3.42 9.96
C HIS A 220 5.83 -4.07 10.49
N ALA A 221 5.85 -5.40 10.65
CA ALA A 221 6.98 -6.11 11.24
C ALA A 221 8.19 -6.16 10.29
N LEU A 222 9.34 -5.72 10.80
CA LEU A 222 10.58 -5.55 10.02
C LEU A 222 10.90 -6.77 9.13
N GLY A 223 11.00 -6.53 7.81
CA GLY A 223 11.45 -7.47 6.79
C GLY A 223 10.42 -8.53 6.39
N ILE A 224 9.22 -8.49 6.97
CA ILE A 224 8.11 -9.39 6.66
C ILE A 224 6.75 -8.66 6.57
N THR A 225 6.71 -7.33 6.45
CA THR A 225 5.48 -6.55 6.28
C THR A 225 4.68 -7.12 5.10
N ARG A 226 5.34 -7.36 3.96
CA ARG A 226 4.71 -7.88 2.74
C ARG A 226 3.99 -9.20 3.00
N LEU A 227 4.61 -10.11 3.76
CA LEU A 227 4.06 -11.44 4.03
C LEU A 227 2.90 -11.39 5.02
N ASN A 228 3.04 -10.58 6.08
CA ASN A 228 2.02 -10.44 7.12
C ASN A 228 0.75 -9.74 6.57
N VAL A 229 0.92 -8.67 5.80
CA VAL A 229 -0.20 -7.98 5.15
C VAL A 229 -0.84 -8.86 4.07
N TYR A 230 -0.03 -9.55 3.26
CA TYR A 230 -0.53 -10.47 2.23
C TYR A 230 -1.36 -11.62 2.81
N ALA A 231 -0.98 -12.10 4.01
CA ALA A 231 -1.71 -13.13 4.76
C ALA A 231 -3.09 -12.68 5.25
N GLY A 232 -3.38 -11.37 5.27
CA GLY A 232 -4.69 -10.80 5.62
C GLY A 232 -4.68 -9.79 6.77
N LEU A 233 -3.50 -9.44 7.31
CA LEU A 233 -3.36 -8.50 8.42
C LEU A 233 -3.49 -7.03 7.97
N ALA A 234 -4.71 -6.63 7.60
CA ALA A 234 -5.10 -5.23 7.36
C ALA A 234 -6.59 -5.01 7.69
N GLY A 235 -6.99 -3.80 8.08
CA GLY A 235 -8.38 -3.43 8.32
C GLY A 235 -8.62 -1.91 8.39
N PHE A 236 -9.89 -1.48 8.37
CA PHE A 236 -10.23 -0.06 8.31
C PHE A 236 -10.26 0.64 9.66
N TYR A 237 -9.94 1.94 9.66
CA TYR A 237 -10.05 2.84 10.81
C TYR A 237 -10.65 4.18 10.40
N PHE A 238 -11.93 4.39 10.71
CA PHE A 238 -12.61 5.65 10.42
C PHE A 238 -12.55 6.59 11.62
N VAL A 239 -12.05 7.79 11.39
CA VAL A 239 -12.25 8.92 12.30
C VAL A 239 -13.46 9.71 11.82
N ARG A 240 -14.44 9.92 12.70
CA ARG A 240 -15.61 10.77 12.46
C ARG A 240 -15.50 12.07 13.25
N ASP A 241 -16.05 13.16 12.74
CA ASP A 241 -16.10 14.43 13.45
C ASP A 241 -17.50 15.06 13.36
N GLN A 242 -17.57 16.39 13.49
CA GLN A 242 -18.82 17.16 13.42
C GLN A 242 -19.23 17.53 11.99
N HIS A 243 -18.30 17.43 11.02
CA HIS A 243 -18.52 17.74 9.62
C HIS A 243 -18.82 16.45 8.84
N ASP A 244 -17.99 15.43 8.99
CA ASP A 244 -18.27 14.09 8.47
C ASP A 244 -18.63 13.14 9.62
N THR A 245 -19.94 13.01 9.83
CA THR A 245 -20.49 12.25 10.96
C THR A 245 -20.61 10.76 10.69
N GLY A 246 -20.59 10.35 9.41
CA GLY A 246 -20.97 9.00 8.97
C GLY A 246 -22.42 8.61 9.29
N GLN A 247 -23.31 9.58 9.50
CA GLN A 247 -24.72 9.36 9.89
C GLN A 247 -25.69 9.98 8.88
N PRO A 248 -26.96 9.56 8.82
CA PRO A 248 -27.94 10.10 7.87
C PRO A 248 -28.18 11.62 7.99
N ASP A 249 -27.88 12.23 9.13
CA ASP A 249 -27.95 13.67 9.39
C ASP A 249 -26.61 14.39 9.12
N ASN A 250 -25.73 13.80 8.31
CA ASN A 250 -24.44 14.39 7.93
C ASN A 250 -24.65 15.82 7.38
N PRO A 251 -24.02 16.85 7.98
CA PRO A 251 -24.26 18.24 7.60
C PRO A 251 -23.79 18.58 6.19
N LEU A 252 -22.95 17.74 5.57
CA LEU A 252 -22.50 17.87 4.19
C LEU A 252 -23.41 17.17 3.18
N GLY A 253 -24.46 16.46 3.63
CA GLY A 253 -25.32 15.67 2.75
C GLY A 253 -24.60 14.49 2.10
N LEU A 254 -23.49 14.03 2.69
CA LEU A 254 -22.76 12.86 2.21
C LEU A 254 -23.60 11.59 2.42
N PRO A 255 -23.59 10.65 1.46
CA PRO A 255 -24.19 9.33 1.67
C PRO A 255 -23.63 8.69 2.95
N ALA A 256 -24.53 8.23 3.82
CA ALA A 256 -24.23 7.50 5.04
C ALA A 256 -24.69 6.04 4.91
N TRP A 257 -24.26 5.17 5.82
CA TRP A 257 -24.69 3.77 5.83
C TRP A 257 -26.23 3.67 5.74
N PRO A 258 -26.80 2.84 4.85
CA PRO A 258 -26.15 1.77 4.06
C PRO A 258 -25.58 2.18 2.69
N TYR A 259 -25.50 3.48 2.37
CA TYR A 259 -24.99 4.03 1.10
C TYR A 259 -23.54 4.52 1.17
N GLU A 260 -22.92 4.40 2.34
CA GLU A 260 -21.48 4.55 2.55
C GLU A 260 -20.86 3.15 2.63
N LYS A 261 -19.82 2.90 1.82
CA LYS A 261 -19.15 1.61 1.67
C LYS A 261 -17.64 1.77 1.75
N ALA A 262 -16.94 0.72 2.16
CA ALA A 262 -15.48 0.69 2.21
C ALA A 262 -14.95 -0.58 1.55
N TYR A 263 -13.97 -0.42 0.67
CA TYR A 263 -13.44 -1.46 -0.20
C TYR A 263 -11.92 -1.49 -0.11
N ALA A 264 -11.40 -2.54 0.53
CA ALA A 264 -9.99 -2.88 0.48
C ALA A 264 -9.77 -3.70 -0.79
N ILE A 265 -9.19 -3.07 -1.80
CA ILE A 265 -8.89 -3.66 -3.10
C ILE A 265 -7.50 -4.29 -3.01
N GLN A 266 -7.41 -5.57 -3.34
CA GLN A 266 -6.17 -6.33 -3.21
C GLN A 266 -6.05 -7.29 -4.39
N ASP A 267 -4.83 -7.71 -4.71
CA ASP A 267 -4.55 -8.78 -5.65
C ASP A 267 -3.88 -9.95 -4.92
N ARG A 268 -4.22 -11.17 -5.32
CA ARG A 268 -3.66 -12.41 -4.75
C ARG A 268 -3.45 -13.43 -5.86
N MET A 269 -2.58 -14.40 -5.59
CA MET A 269 -2.50 -15.68 -6.28
C MET A 269 -2.95 -16.78 -5.32
N PHE A 270 -3.53 -17.85 -5.89
CA PHE A 270 -4.00 -19.01 -5.14
C PHE A 270 -3.42 -20.29 -5.71
N ARG A 271 -3.18 -21.28 -4.86
CA ARG A 271 -3.06 -22.67 -5.28
C ARG A 271 -4.42 -23.18 -5.76
N ASP A 272 -4.42 -24.18 -6.63
CA ASP A 272 -5.64 -24.85 -7.07
C ASP A 272 -6.35 -25.63 -5.93
N THR A 273 -5.70 -25.74 -4.78
CA THR A 273 -6.20 -26.28 -3.52
C THR A 273 -6.79 -25.24 -2.55
N GLY A 274 -6.68 -23.95 -2.87
CA GLY A 274 -7.33 -22.86 -2.13
C GLY A 274 -6.43 -22.00 -1.24
N GLU A 275 -5.20 -22.43 -0.96
CA GLU A 275 -4.23 -21.67 -0.19
C GLU A 275 -3.72 -20.45 -0.96
N LEU A 276 -3.44 -19.36 -0.23
CA LEU A 276 -2.72 -18.22 -0.78
C LEU A 276 -1.32 -18.66 -1.27
N PHE A 277 -0.91 -18.11 -2.41
CA PHE A 277 0.42 -18.31 -2.99
C PHE A 277 1.17 -16.99 -3.04
N TYR A 278 2.47 -17.03 -2.75
CA TYR A 278 3.40 -15.90 -2.84
C TYR A 278 4.74 -16.42 -3.36
N SER A 279 5.27 -15.80 -4.42
CA SER A 279 6.48 -16.27 -5.11
C SER A 279 7.74 -16.15 -4.24
N ALA A 280 8.56 -17.20 -4.21
CA ALA A 280 9.82 -17.21 -3.47
C ALA A 280 10.90 -18.17 -4.01
N TYR A 281 10.56 -19.05 -4.97
CA TYR A 281 11.43 -20.12 -5.47
C TYR A 281 11.55 -20.12 -7.00
N PRO A 282 12.62 -20.73 -7.55
CA PRO A 282 12.74 -20.94 -8.99
C PRO A 282 11.51 -21.63 -9.60
N GLY A 283 11.00 -21.06 -10.69
CA GLY A 283 9.79 -21.52 -11.37
C GLY A 283 8.49 -20.87 -10.89
N ASP A 284 8.53 -20.12 -9.78
CA ASP A 284 7.41 -19.28 -9.37
C ASP A 284 7.26 -18.07 -10.32
N PRO A 285 6.03 -17.54 -10.51
CA PRO A 285 5.79 -16.28 -11.20
C PRO A 285 6.76 -15.17 -10.78
N PHE A 286 7.31 -14.43 -11.74
CA PHE A 286 8.24 -13.30 -11.58
C PHE A 286 9.61 -13.63 -10.97
N TYR A 287 9.87 -14.88 -10.56
CA TYR A 287 11.18 -15.23 -10.00
C TYR A 287 12.31 -15.04 -11.03
N GLU A 288 12.08 -15.44 -12.28
CA GLU A 288 13.10 -15.28 -13.33
C GLU A 288 13.45 -13.81 -13.53
N ASP A 289 12.46 -12.94 -13.66
CA ASP A 289 12.62 -11.50 -13.87
C ASP A 289 13.43 -10.83 -12.75
N PHE A 290 13.10 -11.12 -11.49
CA PHE A 290 13.69 -10.42 -10.35
C PHE A 290 14.97 -11.06 -9.80
N ILE A 291 15.24 -12.33 -10.12
CA ILE A 291 16.37 -13.08 -9.55
C ILE A 291 17.30 -13.59 -10.64
N THR A 292 16.80 -14.42 -11.56
CA THR A 292 17.65 -15.09 -12.56
C THR A 292 18.20 -14.09 -13.59
N GLU A 293 17.35 -13.23 -14.14
CA GLU A 293 17.73 -12.23 -15.14
C GLU A 293 18.62 -11.12 -14.55
N MET A 294 18.49 -10.87 -13.24
CA MET A 294 19.37 -9.97 -12.49
C MET A 294 20.76 -10.54 -12.25
N GLY A 295 20.97 -11.83 -12.53
CA GLY A 295 22.25 -12.49 -12.31
C GLY A 295 22.57 -12.69 -10.83
N ALA A 296 21.55 -12.75 -9.97
CA ALA A 296 21.73 -13.01 -8.55
C ALA A 296 22.42 -14.36 -8.33
N THR A 297 23.40 -14.39 -7.43
CA THR A 297 24.12 -15.59 -7.05
C THR A 297 23.70 -15.98 -5.64
N LEU A 298 22.85 -17.01 -5.55
CA LEU A 298 22.27 -17.47 -4.30
C LEU A 298 23.04 -18.71 -3.77
N PRO A 299 23.85 -18.60 -2.70
CA PRO A 299 24.59 -19.73 -2.15
C PRO A 299 23.64 -20.81 -1.62
N ALA A 300 23.87 -22.07 -1.97
CA ALA A 300 22.96 -23.18 -1.65
C ALA A 300 22.81 -23.44 -0.14
N GLU A 301 23.78 -23.02 0.67
CA GLU A 301 23.73 -23.09 2.12
C GLU A 301 22.74 -22.08 2.75
N LEU A 302 22.49 -20.95 2.08
CA LEU A 302 21.52 -19.93 2.52
C LEU A 302 20.19 -20.07 1.79
N PHE A 303 20.24 -20.46 0.51
CA PHE A 303 19.10 -20.58 -0.39
C PHE A 303 19.02 -22.02 -0.93
N PRO A 304 18.65 -23.00 -0.08
CA PRO A 304 18.51 -24.38 -0.54
C PRO A 304 17.50 -24.46 -1.68
N ALA A 305 17.87 -25.14 -2.77
CA ALA A 305 17.07 -25.20 -4.01
C ALA A 305 16.76 -23.82 -4.64
N GLY A 306 17.55 -22.79 -4.33
CA GLY A 306 17.40 -21.45 -4.89
C GLY A 306 16.47 -20.52 -4.11
N GLY A 307 15.98 -20.89 -2.92
CA GLY A 307 15.13 -20.00 -2.13
C GLY A 307 14.95 -20.44 -0.68
N PRO A 308 14.02 -19.80 0.06
CA PRO A 308 13.16 -18.71 -0.39
C PRO A 308 13.91 -17.38 -0.55
N THR A 309 13.47 -16.53 -1.48
CA THR A 309 13.96 -15.15 -1.63
C THR A 309 12.81 -14.17 -1.72
N ALA A 310 12.98 -12.96 -1.17
CA ALA A 310 12.14 -11.83 -1.55
C ALA A 310 12.32 -11.51 -3.03
N LEU A 311 11.21 -11.13 -3.67
CA LEU A 311 11.20 -10.49 -4.98
C LEU A 311 11.02 -8.98 -4.77
N ALA A 312 11.43 -8.16 -5.74
CA ALA A 312 11.30 -6.71 -5.61
C ALA A 312 9.84 -6.27 -5.66
N GLU A 313 8.99 -6.95 -6.42
CA GLU A 313 7.55 -6.67 -6.48
C GLU A 313 6.74 -7.97 -6.59
N PHE A 314 5.44 -7.85 -6.29
CA PHE A 314 4.46 -8.91 -6.45
C PHE A 314 3.19 -8.39 -7.12
N PHE A 315 2.74 -9.11 -8.16
CA PHE A 315 1.49 -8.86 -8.87
C PHE A 315 0.61 -10.10 -8.81
N GLY A 316 -0.55 -10.01 -8.16
CA GLY A 316 -1.55 -11.08 -8.12
C GLY A 316 -2.41 -11.11 -9.39
N ASP A 317 -2.88 -12.31 -9.76
CA ASP A 317 -3.72 -12.54 -10.95
C ASP A 317 -5.23 -12.67 -10.63
N HIS A 318 -5.58 -12.73 -9.34
CA HIS A 318 -6.95 -12.62 -8.85
C HIS A 318 -7.15 -11.27 -8.16
N MET A 319 -8.15 -10.50 -8.60
CA MET A 319 -8.57 -9.29 -7.90
C MET A 319 -9.58 -9.61 -6.81
N LEU A 320 -9.38 -9.00 -5.65
CA LEU A 320 -10.24 -9.13 -4.49
C LEU A 320 -10.72 -7.77 -4.00
N VAL A 321 -11.94 -7.76 -3.48
CA VAL A 321 -12.45 -6.67 -2.65
C VAL A 321 -12.97 -7.25 -1.36
N ASN A 322 -12.47 -6.75 -0.23
CA ASN A 322 -12.84 -7.21 1.11
C ASN A 322 -12.76 -8.74 1.27
N GLY A 323 -11.69 -9.37 0.75
CA GLY A 323 -11.44 -10.81 0.90
C GLY A 323 -12.24 -11.73 -0.03
N LYS A 324 -13.01 -11.17 -0.98
CA LYS A 324 -13.73 -11.95 -2.01
C LYS A 324 -13.17 -11.69 -3.39
N ILE A 325 -13.01 -12.74 -4.21
CA ILE A 325 -12.62 -12.61 -5.62
C ILE A 325 -13.77 -12.02 -6.45
N TRP A 326 -13.45 -11.03 -7.29
CA TRP A 326 -14.37 -10.31 -8.20
C TRP A 326 -15.82 -10.20 -7.68
N PRO A 327 -16.07 -9.61 -6.50
CA PRO A 327 -17.38 -9.62 -5.91
C PRO A 327 -18.31 -8.61 -6.60
N LYS A 328 -19.59 -8.67 -6.25
CA LYS A 328 -20.57 -7.66 -6.65
C LYS A 328 -21.31 -7.06 -5.45
N GLU A 329 -21.89 -5.90 -5.66
CA GLU A 329 -22.87 -5.29 -4.76
C GLU A 329 -24.15 -4.94 -5.50
N GLU A 330 -25.30 -5.24 -4.90
CA GLU A 330 -26.58 -4.77 -5.42
C GLU A 330 -26.87 -3.39 -4.83
N VAL A 331 -27.15 -2.41 -5.68
CA VAL A 331 -27.30 -1.01 -5.30
C VAL A 331 -28.62 -0.42 -5.77
N GLU A 332 -29.07 0.62 -5.08
CA GLU A 332 -30.17 1.47 -5.53
C GLU A 332 -29.71 2.47 -6.60
N PRO A 333 -30.59 2.95 -7.49
CA PRO A 333 -30.26 4.03 -8.42
C PRO A 333 -30.23 5.39 -7.69
N ARG A 334 -29.10 5.69 -7.04
CA ARG A 334 -28.83 6.91 -6.26
C ARG A 334 -27.32 7.15 -6.05
N HIS A 335 -26.94 8.18 -5.30
CA HIS A 335 -25.55 8.40 -4.89
C HIS A 335 -25.09 7.42 -3.81
N TYR A 336 -23.89 6.88 -3.97
CA TYR A 336 -23.15 6.08 -2.98
C TYR A 336 -21.78 6.70 -2.72
N ARG A 337 -21.33 6.67 -1.47
CA ARG A 337 -19.99 7.08 -1.04
C ARG A 337 -19.12 5.84 -0.85
N LEU A 338 -18.02 5.74 -1.58
CA LEU A 338 -17.12 4.59 -1.58
C LEU A 338 -15.75 5.03 -1.06
N HIS A 339 -15.31 4.41 0.02
CA HIS A 339 -13.97 4.53 0.57
C HIS A 339 -13.08 3.46 -0.06
N LEU A 340 -12.24 3.86 -1.01
CA LEU A 340 -11.31 2.98 -1.71
C LEU A 340 -9.98 2.95 -0.97
N LEU A 341 -9.49 1.75 -0.68
CA LEU A 341 -8.13 1.50 -0.18
C LEU A 341 -7.44 0.59 -1.19
N ASN A 342 -6.31 1.03 -1.72
CA ASN A 342 -5.42 0.12 -2.43
C ASN A 342 -4.56 -0.64 -1.40
N GLY A 343 -4.91 -1.89 -1.15
CA GLY A 343 -4.22 -2.81 -0.23
C GLY A 343 -3.45 -3.92 -0.95
N THR A 344 -3.06 -3.69 -2.21
CA THR A 344 -2.15 -4.57 -2.96
C THR A 344 -0.72 -4.45 -2.43
N ASP A 345 0.13 -5.42 -2.78
CA ASP A 345 1.56 -5.37 -2.44
C ASP A 345 2.29 -4.28 -3.24
N SER A 346 2.27 -4.38 -4.57
CA SER A 346 3.03 -3.51 -5.47
C SER A 346 2.17 -2.78 -6.52
N ARG A 347 0.97 -3.28 -6.79
CA ARG A 347 0.14 -2.85 -7.92
C ARG A 347 -0.42 -1.44 -7.77
N PHE A 348 -0.11 -0.58 -8.75
CA PHE A 348 -0.88 0.63 -8.97
C PHE A 348 -2.21 0.30 -9.65
N LEU A 349 -3.30 0.81 -9.10
CA LEU A 349 -4.62 0.68 -9.70
C LEU A 349 -4.92 1.95 -10.49
N VAL A 350 -5.43 1.79 -11.70
CA VAL A 350 -5.95 2.93 -12.49
C VAL A 350 -7.41 2.65 -12.78
N ILE A 351 -8.28 3.22 -11.96
CA ILE A 351 -9.68 2.81 -11.89
C ILE A 351 -10.58 3.62 -12.82
N ARG A 352 -11.53 2.94 -13.46
CA ARG A 352 -12.66 3.52 -14.20
C ARG A 352 -13.94 2.79 -13.84
N LEU A 353 -15.10 3.43 -14.06
CA LEU A 353 -16.40 2.79 -13.94
C LEU A 353 -17.06 2.70 -15.30
N ARG A 354 -17.49 1.51 -15.72
CA ARG A 354 -18.17 1.32 -17.02
C ARG A 354 -19.46 0.55 -16.85
N ALA A 355 -20.56 1.10 -17.39
CA ALA A 355 -21.81 0.37 -17.46
C ALA A 355 -21.76 -0.70 -18.57
N VAL A 356 -22.27 -1.88 -18.27
CA VAL A 356 -22.50 -3.02 -19.16
C VAL A 356 -23.93 -3.54 -18.97
N PRO A 357 -24.49 -4.31 -19.91
CA PRO A 357 -25.74 -5.04 -19.69
C PRO A 357 -25.70 -5.88 -18.40
N LEU A 358 -26.83 -5.96 -17.69
CA LEU A 358 -26.94 -6.76 -16.48
C LEU A 358 -26.61 -8.24 -16.78
N GLY A 359 -25.67 -8.80 -16.02
CA GLY A 359 -25.21 -10.18 -16.19
C GLY A 359 -23.89 -10.31 -16.95
N ASP A 360 -23.48 -9.31 -17.73
CA ASP A 360 -22.18 -9.32 -18.41
C ASP A 360 -21.04 -9.31 -17.37
N THR A 361 -19.92 -9.95 -17.73
CA THR A 361 -18.72 -10.09 -16.88
C THR A 361 -17.45 -9.58 -17.56
N ASP A 362 -17.60 -8.95 -18.74
CA ASP A 362 -16.55 -8.39 -19.56
C ASP A 362 -16.97 -7.00 -20.09
N PHE A 363 -16.09 -6.39 -20.88
CA PHE A 363 -16.28 -5.03 -21.41
C PHE A 363 -16.72 -5.00 -22.88
N ALA A 364 -17.15 -6.13 -23.48
CA ALA A 364 -17.50 -6.18 -24.90
C ALA A 364 -18.65 -5.22 -25.26
N ASN A 365 -19.60 -5.04 -24.34
CA ASN A 365 -20.74 -4.14 -24.48
C ASN A 365 -20.66 -2.93 -23.55
N ALA A 366 -19.45 -2.53 -23.14
CA ALA A 366 -19.27 -1.46 -22.18
C ALA A 366 -19.52 -0.07 -22.79
N SER A 367 -20.22 0.75 -22.02
CA SER A 367 -20.35 2.20 -22.25
C SER A 367 -19.01 2.94 -22.16
N ALA A 368 -18.99 4.24 -22.44
CA ALA A 368 -17.86 5.10 -22.08
C ALA A 368 -17.67 5.14 -20.54
N PRO A 369 -16.45 5.46 -20.05
CA PRO A 369 -16.22 5.68 -18.62
C PRO A 369 -17.24 6.65 -18.00
N LEU A 370 -17.75 6.29 -16.83
CA LEU A 370 -18.70 7.08 -16.07
C LEU A 370 -17.94 8.04 -15.14
N PRO A 371 -18.32 9.32 -15.08
CA PRO A 371 -17.70 10.24 -14.15
C PRO A 371 -18.12 9.96 -12.70
N PHE A 372 -17.22 10.25 -11.77
CA PHE A 372 -17.45 10.20 -10.33
C PHE A 372 -16.77 11.39 -9.64
N ALA A 373 -17.18 11.66 -8.41
CA ALA A 373 -16.68 12.76 -7.60
C ALA A 373 -15.63 12.25 -6.61
N VAL A 374 -14.39 12.70 -6.69
CA VAL A 374 -13.40 12.50 -5.61
C VAL A 374 -13.56 13.64 -4.61
N ILE A 375 -13.92 13.31 -3.37
CA ILE A 375 -14.28 14.27 -2.32
C ILE A 375 -13.28 14.31 -1.16
N GLY A 376 -12.34 13.37 -1.12
CA GLY A 376 -11.33 13.26 -0.09
C GLY A 376 -10.29 12.20 -0.44
N SER A 377 -9.26 12.12 0.39
CA SER A 377 -8.17 11.17 0.23
C SER A 377 -7.59 10.76 1.60
N ASP A 378 -6.35 10.25 1.64
CA ASP A 378 -5.66 9.65 2.78
C ASP A 378 -6.10 10.09 4.19
N GLN A 379 -6.06 11.39 4.48
CA GLN A 379 -6.32 11.91 5.82
C GLN A 379 -7.49 12.89 5.91
N GLY A 380 -8.40 12.89 4.92
CA GLY A 380 -9.68 13.59 5.03
C GLY A 380 -10.22 14.18 3.73
N LEU A 381 -11.25 15.01 3.91
CA LEU A 381 -11.95 15.68 2.80
C LEU A 381 -11.05 16.67 2.06
N ALA A 382 -11.29 16.79 0.75
CA ALA A 382 -10.56 17.66 -0.15
C ALA A 382 -10.95 19.15 0.02
N GLY A 383 -10.13 20.02 -0.58
CA GLY A 383 -10.38 21.46 -0.66
C GLY A 383 -11.48 21.81 -1.66
N ALA A 384 -11.75 20.92 -2.61
CA ALA A 384 -12.89 20.96 -3.51
C ALA A 384 -13.14 19.55 -4.07
N THR A 385 -14.37 19.24 -4.48
CA THR A 385 -14.63 18.02 -5.25
C THR A 385 -13.92 18.08 -6.61
N THR A 386 -13.27 16.98 -6.97
CA THR A 386 -12.69 16.76 -8.31
C THR A 386 -13.57 15.78 -9.08
N MET A 387 -14.16 16.21 -10.19
CA MET A 387 -14.93 15.33 -11.09
C MET A 387 -14.00 14.76 -12.15
N LEU A 388 -13.94 13.43 -12.26
CA LEU A 388 -13.15 12.71 -13.24
C LEU A 388 -13.78 11.35 -13.55
N ASP A 389 -13.29 10.64 -14.56
CA ASP A 389 -13.72 9.30 -14.92
C ASP A 389 -12.62 8.23 -14.75
N THR A 390 -11.40 8.67 -14.44
CA THR A 390 -10.19 7.87 -14.31
C THR A 390 -9.39 8.36 -13.10
N LEU A 391 -9.02 7.46 -12.20
CA LEU A 391 -8.26 7.79 -10.98
C LEU A 391 -7.08 6.83 -10.83
N VAL A 392 -5.88 7.36 -10.63
CA VAL A 392 -4.71 6.58 -10.21
C VAL A 392 -4.73 6.43 -8.69
N VAL A 393 -4.57 5.19 -8.22
CA VAL A 393 -4.60 4.82 -6.81
C VAL A 393 -3.37 3.98 -6.49
N GLU A 394 -2.41 4.58 -5.82
CA GLU A 394 -1.14 3.96 -5.46
C GLU A 394 -1.26 3.03 -4.23
N PRO A 395 -0.40 2.01 -4.07
CA PRO A 395 -0.40 1.13 -2.90
C PRO A 395 -0.41 1.91 -1.57
N GLY A 396 -1.31 1.55 -0.65
CA GLY A 396 -1.49 2.18 0.67
C GLY A 396 -2.33 3.47 0.68
N SER A 397 -2.62 4.06 -0.48
CA SER A 397 -3.44 5.28 -0.58
C SER A 397 -4.93 5.01 -0.38
N ARG A 398 -5.65 6.08 -0.01
CA ARG A 398 -7.11 6.05 0.14
C ARG A 398 -7.75 7.17 -0.65
N TYR A 399 -8.88 6.87 -1.27
CA TYR A 399 -9.72 7.86 -1.93
C TYR A 399 -11.17 7.71 -1.50
N ASP A 400 -11.80 8.84 -1.23
CA ASP A 400 -13.22 8.93 -0.89
C ASP A 400 -13.97 9.45 -2.11
N VAL A 401 -14.77 8.58 -2.72
CA VAL A 401 -15.44 8.85 -4.00
C VAL A 401 -16.95 8.77 -3.86
N VAL A 402 -17.68 9.63 -4.56
CA VAL A 402 -19.13 9.54 -4.69
C VAL A 402 -19.50 9.18 -6.13
N VAL A 403 -20.24 8.08 -6.27
CA VAL A 403 -20.71 7.54 -7.55
C VAL A 403 -22.22 7.74 -7.64
N ASP A 404 -22.69 8.28 -8.76
CA ASP A 404 -24.12 8.50 -9.03
C ASP A 404 -24.71 7.36 -9.89
N PHE A 405 -25.53 6.51 -9.28
CA PHE A 405 -26.25 5.43 -9.98
C PHE A 405 -27.67 5.81 -10.43
N THR A 406 -28.10 7.07 -10.26
CA THR A 406 -29.50 7.50 -10.42
C THR A 406 -30.14 7.11 -11.76
N ASN A 407 -29.37 7.20 -12.85
CA ASN A 407 -29.87 6.94 -14.20
C ASN A 407 -29.39 5.60 -14.79
N LEU A 408 -28.96 4.67 -13.93
CA LEU A 408 -28.31 3.42 -14.34
C LEU A 408 -29.11 2.17 -13.93
N ALA A 409 -30.39 2.33 -13.56
CA ALA A 409 -31.26 1.22 -13.17
C ALA A 409 -31.31 0.11 -14.23
N GLY A 410 -31.13 -1.14 -13.80
CA GLY A 410 -31.11 -2.31 -14.67
C GLY A 410 -29.79 -2.55 -15.41
N ALA A 411 -28.75 -1.74 -15.17
CA ALA A 411 -27.40 -1.98 -15.67
C ALA A 411 -26.51 -2.62 -14.58
N ARG A 412 -25.39 -3.20 -15.02
CA ARG A 412 -24.25 -3.55 -14.18
C ARG A 412 -23.14 -2.53 -14.43
N ILE A 413 -22.50 -2.04 -13.38
CA ILE A 413 -21.36 -1.14 -13.46
C ILE A 413 -20.12 -1.92 -13.00
N ILE A 414 -19.15 -2.11 -13.88
CA ILE A 414 -17.89 -2.77 -13.52
C ILE A 414 -16.86 -1.71 -13.17
N MET A 415 -16.17 -1.90 -12.04
CA MET A 415 -14.95 -1.17 -11.71
C MET A 415 -13.79 -1.81 -12.46
N GLU A 416 -13.32 -1.11 -13.48
CA GLU A 416 -12.24 -1.50 -14.38
C GLU A 416 -10.90 -1.02 -13.83
N ASN A 417 -9.86 -1.84 -13.96
CA ASN A 417 -8.47 -1.44 -13.80
C ASN A 417 -7.79 -1.38 -15.18
N ILE A 418 -7.25 -0.22 -15.54
CA ILE A 418 -6.48 -0.04 -16.79
C ILE A 418 -4.97 0.09 -16.54
N GLY A 419 -4.51 -0.13 -15.31
CA GLY A 419 -3.09 -0.24 -14.98
C GLY A 419 -2.50 -1.59 -15.41
N GLY A 420 -1.17 -1.66 -15.48
CA GLY A 420 -0.44 -2.89 -15.84
C GLY A 420 -0.32 -3.89 -14.68
N ASP A 421 0.02 -5.13 -15.03
CA ASP A 421 0.46 -6.22 -14.16
C ASP A 421 2.00 -6.24 -14.04
N ALA A 422 2.60 -5.06 -13.91
CA ALA A 422 4.04 -4.81 -14.04
C ALA A 422 4.47 -3.55 -13.25
N PRO A 423 5.78 -3.33 -13.04
CA PRO A 423 6.30 -2.13 -12.38
C PRO A 423 5.73 -0.86 -13.01
N PHE A 424 5.26 0.07 -12.18
CA PHE A 424 4.50 1.22 -12.66
C PHE A 424 5.42 2.40 -13.00
N GLY A 425 5.67 2.65 -14.28
CA GLY A 425 6.44 3.82 -14.75
C GLY A 425 5.63 5.12 -14.91
N GLY A 426 4.29 5.06 -14.76
CA GLY A 426 3.35 6.14 -15.07
C GLY A 426 2.46 5.87 -16.29
N ASP A 427 2.87 4.94 -17.16
CA ASP A 427 2.09 4.50 -18.31
C ASP A 427 0.85 3.70 -17.86
N HIS A 428 -0.29 3.90 -18.54
CA HIS A 428 -1.52 3.16 -18.29
C HIS A 428 -2.45 3.18 -19.52
N GLY A 429 -3.43 2.27 -19.57
CA GLY A 429 -4.38 2.20 -20.68
C GLY A 429 -3.71 1.90 -22.02
N ASP A 430 -3.91 2.77 -23.00
CA ASP A 430 -3.40 2.59 -24.37
C ASP A 430 -1.88 2.79 -24.48
N ASP A 431 -1.23 3.28 -23.43
CA ASP A 431 0.24 3.44 -23.37
C ASP A 431 0.96 2.15 -22.93
N LEU A 432 0.22 1.13 -22.46
CA LEU A 432 0.75 -0.18 -22.05
C LEU A 432 0.82 -1.16 -23.23
N GLU A 433 1.81 -2.05 -23.19
CA GLU A 433 1.99 -3.13 -24.16
C GLU A 433 1.34 -4.44 -23.68
N ILE A 434 1.21 -5.41 -24.59
CA ILE A 434 0.60 -6.71 -24.25
C ILE A 434 1.34 -7.47 -23.15
N ASP A 435 2.67 -7.32 -23.07
CA ASP A 435 3.52 -8.00 -22.10
C ASP A 435 3.39 -7.40 -20.69
N ASP A 436 2.78 -6.21 -20.57
CA ASP A 436 2.48 -5.57 -19.28
C ASP A 436 1.18 -6.13 -18.66
N PHE A 437 0.56 -7.16 -19.25
CA PHE A 437 -0.68 -7.76 -18.76
C PHE A 437 -0.61 -9.29 -18.73
N PHE A 438 -1.27 -9.90 -17.74
CA PHE A 438 -1.44 -11.35 -17.72
C PHE A 438 -2.13 -11.83 -19.01
N PRO A 439 -1.71 -12.98 -19.59
CA PRO A 439 -2.20 -13.45 -20.89
C PRO A 439 -3.73 -13.53 -21.03
N ASN A 440 -4.44 -13.75 -19.91
CA ASN A 440 -5.89 -13.88 -19.87
C ASN A 440 -6.62 -12.60 -19.44
N ARG A 441 -5.92 -11.50 -19.13
CA ARG A 441 -6.46 -10.19 -18.66
C ARG A 441 -7.65 -10.33 -17.71
N GLN A 442 -7.40 -10.85 -16.50
CA GLN A 442 -8.43 -11.03 -15.47
C GLN A 442 -8.35 -9.97 -14.35
N THR A 443 -7.24 -9.24 -14.31
CA THR A 443 -6.94 -8.16 -13.37
C THR A 443 -7.53 -6.81 -13.78
N ASP A 444 -8.10 -6.73 -14.98
CA ASP A 444 -8.82 -5.57 -15.53
C ASP A 444 -10.19 -5.34 -14.85
N ARG A 445 -10.66 -6.30 -14.07
CA ARG A 445 -11.95 -6.27 -13.35
C ARG A 445 -11.68 -6.33 -11.86
N ILE A 446 -12.20 -5.35 -11.11
CA ILE A 446 -12.06 -5.30 -9.65
C ILE A 446 -13.31 -5.85 -8.97
N MET A 447 -14.45 -5.21 -9.20
CA MET A 447 -15.76 -5.59 -8.66
C MET A 447 -16.88 -5.03 -9.55
N ALA A 448 -18.14 -5.38 -9.26
CA ALA A 448 -19.29 -4.86 -9.98
C ALA A 448 -20.41 -4.34 -9.06
N PHE A 449 -21.22 -3.42 -9.59
CA PHE A 449 -22.43 -2.90 -8.96
C PHE A 449 -23.64 -3.21 -9.84
N ASP A 450 -24.58 -4.02 -9.34
CA ASP A 450 -25.84 -4.31 -10.01
C ASP A 450 -26.88 -3.29 -9.54
N VAL A 451 -27.31 -2.37 -10.41
CA VAL A 451 -28.27 -1.31 -10.06
C VAL A 451 -29.70 -1.84 -10.13
N VAL A 452 -30.04 -2.74 -9.21
CA VAL A 452 -31.26 -3.55 -9.25
C VAL A 452 -32.17 -3.36 -8.03
N LEU A 453 -31.69 -2.70 -6.97
CA LEU A 453 -32.51 -2.47 -5.79
C LEU A 453 -33.55 -1.37 -6.06
N PRO A 454 -34.78 -1.50 -5.53
CA PRO A 454 -35.76 -0.43 -5.61
C PRO A 454 -35.27 0.76 -4.77
N ARG A 455 -35.33 1.97 -5.36
CA ARG A 455 -34.94 3.21 -4.67
C ARG A 455 -35.84 3.46 -3.44
N ASP A 456 -35.23 3.64 -2.27
CA ASP A 456 -35.93 4.07 -1.07
C ASP A 456 -36.14 5.59 -1.07
N SER A 457 -37.36 6.01 -1.42
CA SER A 457 -37.74 7.42 -1.44
C SER A 457 -37.77 8.09 -0.05
N ALA A 458 -37.73 7.33 1.04
CA ALA A 458 -37.71 7.88 2.40
C ALA A 458 -36.33 8.42 2.78
N VAL A 459 -35.27 7.94 2.14
CA VAL A 459 -33.91 8.44 2.36
C VAL A 459 -33.60 9.52 1.33
N ALA A 460 -33.29 10.73 1.81
CA ALA A 460 -32.89 11.83 0.95
C ALA A 460 -31.61 11.48 0.16
N ASP A 461 -31.54 11.95 -1.09
CA ASP A 461 -30.37 11.84 -1.95
C ASP A 461 -29.96 13.25 -2.38
N ASN A 462 -29.20 13.91 -1.50
CA ASN A 462 -28.94 15.35 -1.53
C ASN A 462 -27.45 15.68 -1.59
N PHE A 463 -26.62 14.76 -2.11
CA PHE A 463 -25.20 15.01 -2.30
C PHE A 463 -24.99 16.28 -3.13
N ASN A 464 -24.16 17.17 -2.62
CA ASN A 464 -23.79 18.41 -3.29
C ASN A 464 -22.25 18.51 -3.35
N PRO A 465 -21.63 18.37 -4.54
CA PRO A 465 -20.17 18.44 -4.66
C PRO A 465 -19.61 19.81 -4.24
N ALA A 466 -20.40 20.88 -4.33
CA ALA A 466 -19.97 22.21 -3.88
C ALA A 466 -19.88 22.35 -2.35
N ALA A 467 -20.38 21.37 -1.58
CA ALA A 467 -20.25 21.34 -0.12
C ALA A 467 -18.85 20.91 0.35
N ILE A 468 -18.01 20.38 -0.55
CA ILE A 468 -16.64 19.97 -0.22
C ILE A 468 -15.72 21.18 -0.33
N ASN A 469 -15.25 21.68 0.82
CA ASN A 469 -14.31 22.80 0.92
C ASN A 469 -13.47 22.74 2.21
N HIS A 470 -13.01 21.55 2.60
CA HIS A 470 -12.55 21.25 3.96
C HIS A 470 -11.03 21.26 4.13
N TYR A 471 -10.29 21.44 3.03
CA TYR A 471 -8.85 21.56 3.06
C TYR A 471 -8.40 22.88 2.42
N ALA A 472 -7.68 23.68 3.22
CA ALA A 472 -7.13 24.96 2.79
C ALA A 472 -5.60 24.91 2.59
N GLY A 473 -5.01 23.73 2.71
CA GLY A 473 -3.57 23.58 2.67
C GLY A 473 -2.85 23.97 3.96
N ASN A 474 -1.53 23.90 3.93
CA ASN A 474 -0.64 24.27 5.01
C ASN A 474 -0.01 25.64 4.70
N ASN A 475 -0.36 26.68 5.47
CA ASN A 475 0.16 28.04 5.26
C ASN A 475 1.42 28.34 6.09
N GLU A 476 1.95 27.36 6.82
CA GLU A 476 3.16 27.55 7.62
C GLU A 476 4.40 27.76 6.72
N PRO A 477 5.33 28.66 7.11
CA PRO A 477 6.52 28.93 6.32
C PRO A 477 7.47 27.73 6.33
N VAL A 478 8.07 27.44 5.17
CA VAL A 478 9.11 26.42 5.07
C VAL A 478 10.37 26.88 5.80
N CYS A 479 10.78 26.11 6.80
CA CYS A 479 11.99 26.36 7.59
C CYS A 479 13.25 25.72 6.97
N TYR A 480 13.08 24.61 6.25
CA TYR A 480 14.17 23.80 5.71
C TYR A 480 13.73 23.04 4.46
N THR A 481 14.63 22.89 3.50
CA THR A 481 14.43 22.01 2.33
C THR A 481 15.28 20.76 2.50
N ARG A 482 14.63 19.61 2.60
CA ARG A 482 15.28 18.31 2.69
C ARG A 482 15.29 17.65 1.33
N LYS A 483 16.46 17.21 0.90
CA LYS A 483 16.64 16.54 -0.39
C LYS A 483 16.95 15.07 -0.20
N VAL A 484 16.00 14.23 -0.55
CA VAL A 484 16.09 12.77 -0.45
C VAL A 484 16.02 12.17 -1.84
N ALA A 485 16.53 10.96 -2.01
CA ALA A 485 16.53 10.28 -3.29
C ALA A 485 16.10 8.83 -3.15
N LEU A 486 15.50 8.32 -4.23
CA LEU A 486 15.08 6.94 -4.41
C LEU A 486 16.07 6.27 -5.36
N PHE A 487 16.56 5.09 -4.99
CA PHE A 487 17.55 4.32 -5.73
C PHE A 487 17.10 2.87 -5.88
N GLU A 488 17.59 2.22 -6.94
CA GLU A 488 17.54 0.77 -7.11
C GLU A 488 18.98 0.27 -7.19
N GLY A 489 19.40 -0.46 -6.16
CA GLY A 489 20.72 -1.07 -6.04
C GLY A 489 20.67 -2.58 -6.19
N MET A 490 21.73 -3.23 -5.71
CA MET A 490 21.78 -4.68 -5.54
C MET A 490 22.28 -5.01 -4.14
N ASP A 491 21.72 -6.05 -3.51
CA ASP A 491 22.26 -6.57 -2.27
C ASP A 491 23.57 -7.34 -2.49
N GLU A 492 24.13 -7.92 -1.43
CA GLU A 492 25.36 -8.71 -1.49
C GLU A 492 25.27 -9.99 -2.33
N PHE A 493 24.07 -10.45 -2.67
CA PHE A 493 23.80 -11.61 -3.52
C PHE A 493 23.52 -11.22 -4.96
N GLY A 494 23.42 -9.92 -5.28
CA GLY A 494 23.06 -9.44 -6.61
C GLY A 494 21.55 -9.43 -6.87
N ARG A 495 20.72 -9.46 -5.84
CA ARG A 495 19.27 -9.28 -5.95
C ARG A 495 18.94 -7.79 -5.99
N LEU A 496 17.93 -7.41 -6.77
CA LEU A 496 17.44 -6.03 -6.84
C LEU A 496 17.07 -5.54 -5.43
N GLN A 497 17.64 -4.40 -5.04
CA GLN A 497 17.45 -3.82 -3.70
C GLN A 497 17.06 -2.34 -3.83
N PRO A 498 15.76 -2.01 -3.79
CA PRO A 498 15.28 -0.65 -3.69
C PRO A 498 15.71 0.00 -2.37
N LEU A 499 16.20 1.23 -2.44
CA LEU A 499 16.85 1.93 -1.34
C LEU A 499 16.42 3.39 -1.30
N LEU A 500 16.24 3.90 -0.08
CA LEU A 500 16.13 5.33 0.16
C LEU A 500 17.50 5.92 0.45
N GLY A 501 17.63 7.23 0.27
CA GLY A 501 18.88 7.91 0.52
C GLY A 501 18.78 9.41 0.44
N THR A 502 19.95 10.03 0.26
CA THR A 502 20.11 11.48 0.21
C THR A 502 20.50 11.89 -1.20
N ALA A 503 19.89 12.96 -1.72
CA ALA A 503 20.20 13.44 -3.07
C ALA A 503 21.49 14.27 -3.10
N GLU A 504 21.90 14.81 -1.95
CA GLU A 504 23.12 15.60 -1.78
C GLU A 504 23.81 15.21 -0.46
N PRO A 505 25.14 15.44 -0.31
CA PRO A 505 25.85 15.17 0.93
C PRO A 505 25.21 15.85 2.15
N THR A 506 24.94 15.07 3.20
CA THR A 506 24.38 15.55 4.47
C THR A 506 25.08 14.91 5.66
N ARG A 507 24.64 15.24 6.87
CA ARG A 507 25.09 14.59 8.11
C ARG A 507 24.03 13.64 8.64
N ASP A 508 24.48 12.49 9.10
CA ASP A 508 23.67 11.57 9.89
C ASP A 508 23.57 12.00 11.38
N ALA A 509 22.81 11.25 12.17
CA ALA A 509 22.61 11.46 13.60
C ALA A 509 23.90 11.36 14.43
N MET A 510 24.93 10.68 13.91
CA MET A 510 26.26 10.56 14.52
C MET A 510 27.22 11.67 14.08
N GLY A 511 26.78 12.55 13.15
CA GLY A 511 27.55 13.65 12.60
C GLY A 511 28.49 13.24 11.45
N ASN A 512 28.43 12.00 10.96
CA ASN A 512 29.22 11.58 9.80
C ASN A 512 28.65 12.17 8.52
N MET A 513 29.51 12.43 7.54
CA MET A 513 29.06 12.80 6.20
C MET A 513 28.56 11.55 5.47
N VAL A 514 27.36 11.64 4.90
CA VAL A 514 26.71 10.57 4.12
C VAL A 514 26.17 11.15 2.82
N ASN A 515 26.11 10.33 1.77
CA ASN A 515 25.58 10.71 0.46
C ASN A 515 25.07 9.46 -0.30
N GLY A 516 23.99 9.60 -1.07
CA GLY A 516 23.43 8.53 -1.89
C GLY A 516 22.55 7.55 -1.10
N ALA A 517 22.48 6.31 -1.60
CA ALA A 517 21.67 5.21 -1.08
C ALA A 517 22.13 4.73 0.31
N ILE A 518 21.18 4.45 1.18
CA ILE A 518 21.39 4.14 2.61
C ILE A 518 20.43 3.03 3.05
N ALA A 519 20.96 1.97 3.66
CA ALA A 519 20.18 0.87 4.23
C ALA A 519 19.46 1.28 5.55
N TRP A 520 18.42 0.53 5.94
CA TRP A 520 17.58 0.83 7.12
C TRP A 520 18.40 0.90 8.42
N HIS A 521 19.34 -0.02 8.63
CA HIS A 521 20.16 -0.11 9.85
C HIS A 521 21.18 1.03 10.04
N MET A 522 21.41 1.85 9.01
CA MET A 522 22.39 2.94 9.09
C MET A 522 21.88 4.11 9.95
N PRO A 523 22.78 4.93 10.55
CA PRO A 523 22.39 6.09 11.35
C PRO A 523 21.41 7.02 10.63
N THR A 524 20.47 7.62 11.37
CA THR A 524 19.36 8.40 10.80
C THR A 524 19.83 9.70 10.14
N THR A 525 19.27 10.05 8.99
CA THR A 525 19.56 11.28 8.22
C THR A 525 18.36 12.23 8.18
N GLU A 526 17.14 11.69 8.22
CA GLU A 526 15.90 12.47 8.20
C GLU A 526 15.53 12.90 9.62
N ILE A 527 16.13 14.01 10.07
CA ILE A 527 15.97 14.55 11.42
C ILE A 527 15.28 15.93 11.38
N PRO A 528 13.96 16.03 11.11
CA PRO A 528 13.26 17.30 11.13
C PRO A 528 13.18 17.89 12.54
N ASN A 529 13.29 19.22 12.65
CA ASN A 529 13.14 19.89 13.93
C ASN A 529 11.68 19.87 14.40
N LEU A 530 11.46 19.68 15.71
CA LEU A 530 10.12 19.71 16.29
C LEU A 530 9.44 21.07 16.07
N ASN A 531 8.17 21.04 15.65
CA ASN A 531 7.33 22.18 15.30
C ASN A 531 7.87 23.02 14.14
N THR A 532 8.53 22.37 13.17
CA THR A 532 8.95 23.03 11.93
C THR A 532 8.25 22.43 10.72
N THR A 533 8.08 23.27 9.70
CA THR A 533 7.59 22.85 8.39
C THR A 533 8.77 22.71 7.46
N GLU A 534 8.88 21.56 6.81
CA GLU A 534 9.92 21.30 5.81
C GLU A 534 9.30 21.12 4.43
N LEU A 535 10.04 21.56 3.42
CA LEU A 535 9.86 21.13 2.04
C LEU A 535 10.73 19.90 1.82
N TRP A 536 10.16 18.82 1.32
CA TRP A 536 10.90 17.63 0.93
C TRP A 536 10.95 17.56 -0.60
N GLU A 537 12.14 17.50 -1.15
CA GLU A 537 12.42 17.22 -2.56
C GLU A 537 12.80 15.74 -2.68
N ILE A 538 11.91 14.96 -3.29
CA ILE A 538 12.07 13.51 -3.47
C ILE A 538 12.51 13.27 -4.91
N TYR A 539 13.79 13.00 -5.10
CA TYR A 539 14.39 12.71 -6.40
C TYR A 539 14.25 11.23 -6.73
N ASN A 540 13.40 10.89 -7.69
CA ASN A 540 13.31 9.51 -8.15
C ASN A 540 14.33 9.23 -9.27
N ALA A 541 15.43 8.57 -8.92
CA ALA A 541 16.48 8.19 -9.86
C ALA A 541 16.32 6.77 -10.42
N THR A 542 15.19 6.11 -10.17
CA THR A 542 14.92 4.73 -10.57
C THR A 542 14.05 4.63 -11.82
N GLY A 543 13.84 3.41 -12.31
CA GLY A 543 12.96 3.13 -13.46
C GLY A 543 11.47 3.15 -13.14
N ASP A 544 11.11 3.04 -11.86
CA ASP A 544 9.75 2.77 -11.39
C ASP A 544 9.20 3.93 -10.55
N ALA A 545 7.89 4.08 -10.52
CA ALA A 545 7.23 5.01 -9.62
C ALA A 545 7.13 4.40 -8.21
N HIS A 546 7.37 5.22 -7.20
CA HIS A 546 7.29 4.78 -5.81
C HIS A 546 6.19 5.53 -5.07
N PRO A 547 5.25 4.82 -4.41
CA PRO A 547 4.31 5.42 -3.47
C PRO A 547 5.04 5.73 -2.16
N VAL A 548 5.49 6.96 -1.97
CA VAL A 548 6.24 7.36 -0.78
C VAL A 548 5.30 7.72 0.37
N HIS A 549 5.47 7.05 1.50
CA HIS A 549 4.75 7.27 2.75
C HIS A 549 5.63 7.96 3.81
N LEU A 550 5.07 8.95 4.50
CA LEU A 550 5.65 9.47 5.75
C LEU A 550 4.69 9.19 6.91
N HIS A 551 5.18 8.53 7.96
CA HIS A 551 4.44 8.39 9.21
C HIS A 551 4.25 9.76 9.89
N LEU A 552 3.39 9.80 10.92
CA LEU A 552 3.01 10.96 11.73
C LEU A 552 2.21 12.06 11.00
N VAL A 553 2.69 12.52 9.85
CA VAL A 553 2.26 13.76 9.21
C VAL A 553 1.16 13.54 8.16
N ASN A 554 0.49 14.62 7.79
CA ASN A 554 0.08 14.80 6.39
C ASN A 554 0.95 15.87 5.75
N PHE A 555 0.89 15.92 4.43
CA PHE A 555 1.60 16.87 3.61
C PHE A 555 0.74 17.31 2.43
N GLU A 556 1.18 18.42 1.84
CA GLU A 556 0.73 18.88 0.53
C GLU A 556 1.71 18.41 -0.53
N ILE A 557 1.20 18.00 -1.69
CA ILE A 557 2.00 17.83 -2.89
C ILE A 557 1.93 19.16 -3.65
N LEU A 558 3.09 19.78 -3.87
CA LEU A 558 3.14 21.14 -4.42
C LEU A 558 3.33 21.13 -5.93
N GLU A 559 4.29 20.34 -6.42
CA GLU A 559 4.66 20.29 -7.82
C GLU A 559 5.61 19.12 -8.11
N ARG A 560 5.82 18.87 -9.40
CA ARG A 560 6.83 17.94 -9.94
C ARG A 560 7.66 18.64 -10.99
N GLN A 561 8.94 18.33 -11.06
CA GLN A 561 9.87 18.89 -12.03
C GLN A 561 10.79 17.79 -12.56
N GLU A 562 11.10 17.82 -13.86
CA GLU A 562 12.11 16.93 -14.43
C GLU A 562 13.48 17.19 -13.79
N PHE A 563 14.33 16.18 -13.69
CA PHE A 563 15.74 16.38 -13.37
C PHE A 563 16.65 15.42 -14.13
N THR A 564 17.91 15.81 -14.27
CA THR A 564 19.00 14.94 -14.72
C THR A 564 20.12 14.96 -13.70
N ALA A 565 20.85 13.87 -13.54
CA ALA A 565 22.01 13.77 -12.65
C ALA A 565 22.99 12.73 -13.17
N ASP A 566 24.26 12.85 -12.77
CA ASP A 566 25.21 11.76 -12.87
C ASP A 566 24.90 10.74 -11.77
N VAL A 567 24.69 9.48 -12.15
CA VAL A 567 24.42 8.38 -11.22
C VAL A 567 25.72 7.61 -11.00
N ILE A 568 26.29 7.74 -9.80
CA ILE A 568 27.61 7.21 -9.47
C ILE A 568 27.46 6.00 -8.56
N GLU A 569 28.01 4.86 -8.97
CA GLU A 569 28.06 3.63 -8.18
C GLU A 569 28.82 3.84 -6.86
N GLN A 570 28.30 3.26 -5.78
CA GLN A 570 28.95 3.22 -4.47
C GLN A 570 28.59 1.94 -3.73
N PRO A 571 29.44 1.46 -2.80
CA PRO A 571 29.07 0.34 -1.94
C PRO A 571 27.98 0.77 -0.95
N VAL A 572 27.03 -0.14 -0.68
CA VAL A 572 26.05 0.00 0.41
C VAL A 572 26.32 -1.10 1.43
N LEU A 573 26.48 -0.71 2.69
CA LEU A 573 26.68 -1.67 3.79
C LEU A 573 25.36 -2.40 4.03
N GLN A 574 25.43 -3.72 4.08
CA GLN A 574 24.30 -4.61 4.36
C GLN A 574 24.26 -4.97 5.84
N HIS A 575 23.09 -5.37 6.34
CA HIS A 575 22.87 -5.60 7.78
C HIS A 575 23.80 -6.69 8.38
N ASN A 576 24.28 -7.61 7.56
CA ASN A 576 25.23 -8.66 7.93
C ASN A 576 26.72 -8.24 7.83
N GLY A 577 26.99 -6.99 7.44
CA GLY A 577 28.32 -6.42 7.27
C GLY A 577 28.95 -6.64 5.88
N ALA A 578 28.27 -7.32 4.96
CA ALA A 578 28.68 -7.41 3.56
C ALA A 578 28.44 -6.07 2.82
N ALA A 579 28.93 -5.99 1.58
CA ALA A 579 28.71 -4.83 0.72
C ALA A 579 27.83 -5.24 -0.46
N GLY A 580 26.73 -4.52 -0.64
CA GLY A 580 25.97 -4.49 -1.89
C GLY A 580 26.39 -3.32 -2.77
N LEU A 581 25.66 -3.12 -3.85
CA LEU A 581 25.78 -2.01 -4.79
C LEU A 581 24.65 -1.01 -4.55
N GLY A 582 24.98 0.27 -4.46
CA GLY A 582 24.00 1.34 -4.56
C GLY A 582 24.58 2.52 -5.32
N PHE A 583 23.92 3.66 -5.22
CA PHE A 583 24.22 4.82 -6.05
C PHE A 583 24.16 6.12 -5.25
N ARG A 584 24.79 7.15 -5.81
CA ARG A 584 24.60 8.54 -5.40
C ARG A 584 24.41 9.42 -6.62
N LEU A 585 23.80 10.58 -6.40
CA LEU A 585 23.61 11.60 -7.44
C LEU A 585 24.73 12.64 -7.36
N GLU A 586 25.25 13.02 -8.52
CA GLU A 586 26.16 14.15 -8.70
C GLU A 586 25.64 15.05 -9.83
N ASN A 587 26.02 16.34 -9.83
CA ASN A 587 25.67 17.29 -10.89
C ASN A 587 24.16 17.36 -11.23
N ILE A 588 23.30 17.34 -10.22
CA ILE A 588 21.84 17.44 -10.38
C ILE A 588 21.48 18.75 -11.11
N GLN A 589 20.71 18.63 -12.19
CA GLN A 589 20.16 19.75 -12.96
C GLN A 589 18.65 19.61 -13.05
N LEU A 590 17.94 20.68 -12.68
CA LEU A 590 16.48 20.73 -12.76
C LEU A 590 16.05 21.14 -14.18
N GLY A 591 15.05 20.44 -14.70
CA GLY A 591 14.46 20.63 -16.02
C GLY A 591 13.13 21.36 -15.98
N ALA A 592 12.23 21.00 -16.89
CA ALA A 592 10.92 21.63 -17.01
C ALA A 592 9.99 21.22 -15.86
N MET A 593 9.05 22.11 -15.54
CA MET A 593 7.92 21.77 -14.66
C MET A 593 7.04 20.72 -15.33
N VAL A 594 6.67 19.68 -14.58
CA VAL A 594 5.77 18.63 -15.03
C VAL A 594 4.35 19.03 -14.62
N PRO A 595 3.42 19.21 -15.58
CA PRO A 595 2.03 19.46 -15.25
C PRO A 595 1.44 18.30 -14.45
N GLN A 596 0.64 18.61 -13.43
CA GLN A 596 -0.10 17.60 -12.68
C GLN A 596 -1.08 16.88 -13.62
N PRO A 597 -1.00 15.54 -13.76
CA PRO A 597 -1.97 14.79 -14.54
C PRO A 597 -3.36 14.84 -13.90
N LEU A 598 -4.41 14.78 -14.71
CA LEU A 598 -5.80 14.94 -14.24
C LEU A 598 -6.26 13.78 -13.36
N GLU A 599 -5.68 12.60 -13.58
CA GLU A 599 -6.01 11.35 -12.89
C GLU A 599 -5.39 11.28 -11.48
N TYR A 600 -4.56 12.26 -11.11
CA TYR A 600 -3.84 12.34 -9.83
C TYR A 600 -4.52 13.41 -8.95
N VAL A 601 -5.35 12.98 -8.01
CA VAL A 601 -6.10 13.91 -7.15
C VAL A 601 -5.35 14.20 -5.86
N GLU A 602 -4.75 15.39 -5.80
CA GLU A 602 -3.80 15.78 -4.74
C GLU A 602 -4.24 17.00 -3.93
N ASN A 603 -5.51 17.42 -4.07
CA ASN A 603 -6.09 18.59 -3.41
C ASN A 603 -6.71 18.28 -2.03
N ALA A 604 -6.19 17.27 -1.33
CA ALA A 604 -6.62 16.80 -0.02
C ALA A 604 -5.39 16.57 0.89
N PRO A 605 -5.54 16.48 2.22
CA PRO A 605 -4.44 16.09 3.10
C PRO A 605 -3.94 14.69 2.72
N LYS A 606 -2.67 14.60 2.31
CA LYS A 606 -2.02 13.36 1.85
C LYS A 606 -1.01 12.86 2.87
N ASP A 607 -0.85 11.55 2.97
CA ASP A 607 0.30 10.90 3.63
C ASP A 607 1.05 9.96 2.68
N MET A 608 0.54 9.82 1.45
CA MET A 608 1.14 9.15 0.32
C MET A 608 1.41 10.13 -0.84
N VAL A 609 2.48 9.91 -1.58
CA VAL A 609 2.75 10.62 -2.84
C VAL A 609 3.40 9.69 -3.86
N ILE A 610 2.93 9.76 -5.11
CA ILE A 610 3.57 9.07 -6.23
C ILE A 610 4.79 9.88 -6.68
N ALA A 611 5.99 9.31 -6.50
CA ALA A 611 7.24 9.82 -7.04
C ALA A 611 7.55 9.13 -8.38
N LEU A 612 7.33 9.83 -9.49
CA LEU A 612 7.52 9.29 -10.85
C LEU A 612 9.01 9.29 -11.27
N PRO A 613 9.44 8.33 -12.12
CA PRO A 613 10.81 8.26 -12.64
C PRO A 613 11.31 9.57 -13.26
N GLY A 614 12.56 9.94 -12.98
CA GLY A 614 13.22 11.11 -13.57
C GLY A 614 12.65 12.46 -13.12
N GLN A 615 11.83 12.48 -12.07
CA GLN A 615 11.23 13.68 -11.51
C GLN A 615 11.68 13.91 -10.07
N VAL A 616 11.76 15.18 -9.69
CA VAL A 616 11.74 15.61 -8.30
C VAL A 616 10.32 15.98 -7.91
N THR A 617 9.76 15.27 -6.94
CA THR A 617 8.44 15.57 -6.36
C THR A 617 8.62 16.39 -5.10
N ARG A 618 7.89 17.49 -4.97
CA ARG A 618 7.98 18.40 -3.83
C ARG A 618 6.76 18.28 -2.92
N ILE A 619 6.99 17.90 -1.66
CA ILE A 619 5.95 17.86 -0.63
C ILE A 619 6.25 18.80 0.53
N LYS A 620 5.22 19.30 1.21
CA LYS A 620 5.36 20.18 2.37
C LYS A 620 4.68 19.59 3.60
N ALA A 621 5.46 19.33 4.65
CA ALA A 621 5.02 18.64 5.86
C ALA A 621 5.39 19.43 7.14
N THR A 622 4.52 19.39 8.16
CA THR A 622 4.80 19.98 9.48
C THR A 622 4.98 18.88 10.52
N PHE A 623 6.10 18.89 11.23
CA PHE A 623 6.47 17.86 12.19
C PHE A 623 6.24 18.32 13.65
N ASP A 624 5.08 18.03 14.21
CA ASP A 624 4.61 18.59 15.49
C ASP A 624 4.68 17.62 16.69
N ARG A 625 5.17 16.39 16.49
CA ARG A 625 5.37 15.42 17.57
C ARG A 625 6.78 14.84 17.54
N PRO A 626 7.52 14.86 18.67
CA PRO A 626 8.86 14.33 18.70
C PRO A 626 8.85 12.79 18.68
N GLY A 627 9.95 12.22 18.22
CA GLY A 627 10.23 10.78 18.32
C GLY A 627 10.61 10.12 17.02
N ARG A 628 10.80 8.80 17.11
CA ARG A 628 11.28 7.93 16.04
C ARG A 628 10.12 7.33 15.25
N TYR A 629 9.86 7.87 14.07
CA TYR A 629 8.92 7.40 13.06
C TYR A 629 9.71 6.77 11.89
N VAL A 630 9.03 6.51 10.78
CA VAL A 630 9.64 6.03 9.54
C VAL A 630 9.06 6.76 8.33
N TRP A 631 9.79 6.68 7.22
CA TRP A 631 9.30 7.01 5.89
C TRP A 631 9.80 5.93 4.93
N HIS A 632 8.98 5.56 3.96
CA HIS A 632 9.28 4.40 3.11
C HIS A 632 8.53 4.46 1.78
N CYS A 633 8.98 3.65 0.82
CA CYS A 633 8.14 3.22 -0.28
C CYS A 633 7.07 2.24 0.26
N HIS A 634 5.84 2.36 -0.22
CA HIS A 634 4.70 1.53 0.19
C HIS A 634 4.36 0.42 -0.82
N ILE A 635 5.25 0.18 -1.78
CA ILE A 635 5.37 -1.15 -2.37
C ILE A 635 5.97 -2.03 -1.28
N LEU A 636 5.20 -2.97 -0.73
CA LEU A 636 5.60 -3.68 0.50
C LEU A 636 6.87 -4.51 0.30
N SER A 637 7.04 -5.05 -0.90
CA SER A 637 8.25 -5.76 -1.31
C SER A 637 9.49 -4.86 -1.34
N HIS A 638 9.35 -3.59 -1.75
CA HIS A 638 10.40 -2.57 -1.63
C HIS A 638 10.66 -2.20 -0.17
N GLU A 639 9.61 -2.00 0.64
CA GLU A 639 9.72 -1.66 2.07
C GLU A 639 10.59 -2.67 2.83
N ASP A 640 10.34 -3.97 2.63
CA ASP A 640 11.03 -5.05 3.34
C ASP A 640 12.49 -5.26 2.87
N HIS A 641 12.87 -4.75 1.69
CA HIS A 641 14.16 -5.05 1.07
C HIS A 641 14.71 -3.90 0.21
N GLU A 642 15.03 -2.71 0.72
CA GLU A 642 15.13 -2.22 2.10
C GLU A 642 14.75 -0.71 2.07
N MET A 643 13.73 -0.36 1.29
CA MET A 643 13.35 1.01 0.92
C MET A 643 12.53 1.71 2.01
N MET A 644 13.02 1.58 3.24
CA MET A 644 12.48 2.19 4.43
C MET A 644 13.61 2.82 5.23
N ARG A 645 13.35 4.02 5.76
CA ARG A 645 14.31 4.77 6.57
C ARG A 645 13.63 5.37 7.78
N VAL A 646 14.45 5.58 8.79
CA VAL A 646 14.02 6.24 10.02
C VAL A 646 13.78 7.71 9.73
N LEU A 647 12.67 8.22 10.25
CA LEU A 647 12.38 9.65 10.39
C LEU A 647 12.40 10.01 11.89
N HIS A 648 13.30 10.86 12.36
CA HIS A 648 13.35 11.27 13.77
C HIS A 648 12.99 12.75 13.95
N VAL A 649 11.85 13.03 14.58
CA VAL A 649 11.43 14.42 14.84
C VAL A 649 12.01 14.93 16.16
N GLY A 650 12.75 16.04 16.09
CA GLY A 650 13.42 16.67 17.22
C GLY A 650 14.81 16.08 17.51
N PRO A 651 15.41 16.41 18.67
CA PRO A 651 16.76 15.94 19.00
C PRO A 651 16.78 14.41 19.13
N CYS A 652 17.70 13.77 18.40
CA CYS A 652 17.94 12.32 18.51
C CYS A 652 18.43 11.97 19.92
N ALA A 653 17.58 11.32 20.71
CA ALA A 653 18.02 10.46 21.80
C ALA A 653 17.94 9.03 21.26
N GLU A 654 19.09 8.43 20.90
CA GLU A 654 19.13 7.07 20.33
C GLU A 654 18.67 5.99 21.30
#